data_AF-A0AAV6G3Y1-F1
#
_entry.id   AF-A0AAV6G3Y1-F1
#
_cell.length_a   1.000
_cell.length_b   1.000
_cell.length_c   1.000
_cell.angle_alpha   90.00
_cell.angle_beta   90.00
_cell.angle_gamma   90.00
#
_symmetry.space_group_name_H-M   'P 1'
#
loop_
_entity.id
_entity.type
_entity.pdbx_description
1 polymer ?
#
loop_
_entity_poly.entity_id
_entity_poly.type
_entity_poly.pdbx_seq_one_letter_code
_entity_poly.pdbx_strand_id
1 'polypeptide(L)'
;MARLLSKDIPDIESILALNPRVKTHAAVHSTAAKQAEKKHWKRNPEKGCDSCVKLENNFDDIKHTTLSERGALREAVRCLKCADAPCQKSCPTNLDIKAFITSIANRNYYGAAKAILSDNPLGLTCGMVCPTSDLCVGGCNLYASEEGPINIGGLQQFATEVFSKMGVPQVRNPALPPPDRMPASFHTKIALIGCGPASISCASFLGRLGYDNLTIFEKQKYIGGLSSAEIPQFRLPYEVVQFEVELMKDLGVKIECEKGLGQDGVTLLSLKEDGYKAIFIGIGLPQANRHKIFEGLNMEQGFYTSKDFLPLVAKASKSGMCTCQSALPGLRGTVIVLGAGDTAFDCATSALRCGARRVYVVFRKGFTNIRAVPEEMELAKEEKCEFLPFLSPLEVIMKAGRVAGMEFCRTEQSEDGEWVEDADQTIRLKADYVISAFGSGLSDPKVKEAMAPIRLNRWGLPDLNPETMQCSEPWVFAGGDVAGLANTTVESVNDGKQASWHIHKYIQSLHGHRVPSEPELPLFHTAIDTVDISVEMAGIRFPNPFGLASAPPTTSAAMIRRAFEEGWGFALTKTFSLDKDLVTNVSPRIVRGTTSGPVFGPGQGSFLNIELISEKTAAYWCQSVSELKADFPHNIVISSIMCSYNKADWTELAQMAEASGADALELNLSCPHGMGERGMGLACGQDPELVRNICRWVRQAVKVPFFAKLTPNVTNIVDIAMAAHEGGADGVTATNTVSGLMGLKADGSPWPGIGHAKRTTYGGVSGNAIRPIALRAVSAIAKALPGFPVLATGGIDSAESGLQFLHAGASVLQVCSAIQNQDFTLIEDYCLGLKALLYLKSLEELQDWDGQSPPTARHQKGKPVPRLENLVGKSLPSFGPFLQQRKRALAIYKQRLRDQEPNMTEEPKGPRTFSPKGPVPSVRDVIGRALKHIGAYQELNNEEQVQALIDEEMCINCGKCYMTCNDSGYQAITFDPETHLPVVADSCTGCTLCLSVCPIIDCISMVARTTPYVPKRGLPTVVSAY
;
A
#
# COMPACT_ATOMS: atom_id res chain seq x y z
N MET A 1 15.00 -58.67 19.32
CA MET A 1 15.74 -57.93 18.27
C MET A 1 15.56 -56.45 18.54
N ALA A 2 16.64 -55.67 18.57
CA ALA A 2 16.53 -54.22 18.65
C ALA A 2 15.78 -53.68 17.41
N ARG A 3 14.92 -52.67 17.60
CA ARG A 3 14.26 -51.99 16.47
C ARG A 3 15.31 -51.36 15.56
N LEU A 4 15.08 -51.39 14.25
CA LEU A 4 15.92 -50.71 13.26
C LEU A 4 15.76 -49.20 13.44
N LEU A 5 16.80 -48.52 13.96
CA LEU A 5 16.77 -47.08 14.25
C LEU A 5 16.53 -46.21 13.01
N SER A 6 16.99 -46.67 11.85
CA SER A 6 16.87 -45.98 10.57
C SER A 6 15.56 -46.29 9.83
N LYS A 7 14.58 -46.90 10.51
CA LYS A 7 13.28 -47.22 9.94
C LYS A 7 12.20 -46.54 10.75
N ASP A 8 11.30 -45.85 10.06
CA ASP A 8 10.11 -45.28 10.66
C ASP A 8 9.28 -46.38 11.33
N ILE A 9 8.78 -46.07 12.53
CA ILE A 9 7.80 -46.93 13.20
C ILE A 9 6.43 -46.76 12.51
N PRO A 10 5.49 -47.71 12.67
CA PRO A 10 4.19 -47.66 11.99
C PRO A 10 3.43 -46.34 12.19
N ASP A 11 3.52 -45.71 13.36
CA ASP A 11 2.87 -44.42 13.61
C ASP A 11 3.45 -43.30 12.74
N ILE A 12 4.77 -43.28 12.54
CA ILE A 12 5.42 -42.31 11.66
C ILE A 12 5.14 -42.64 10.19
N GLU A 13 5.15 -43.92 9.80
CA GLU A 13 4.72 -44.34 8.45
C GLU A 13 3.29 -43.87 8.16
N SER A 14 2.40 -43.91 9.16
CA SER A 14 1.03 -43.40 9.07
C SER A 14 0.98 -41.87 8.92
N ILE A 15 1.75 -41.13 9.72
CA ILE A 15 1.86 -39.66 9.56
C ILE A 15 2.34 -39.31 8.15
N LEU A 16 3.30 -40.05 7.61
CA LEU A 16 3.90 -39.84 6.29
C LEU A 16 3.03 -40.32 5.11
N ALA A 17 1.78 -40.74 5.35
CA ALA A 17 0.93 -41.34 4.32
C ALA A 17 0.76 -40.45 3.08
N LEU A 18 0.60 -39.13 3.27
CA LEU A 18 0.43 -38.13 2.19
C LEU A 18 1.74 -37.46 1.77
N ASN A 19 2.89 -37.86 2.34
CA ASN A 19 4.18 -37.24 2.00
C ASN A 19 4.50 -37.50 0.51
N PRO A 20 4.98 -36.50 -0.25
CA PRO A 20 5.30 -36.68 -1.66
C PRO A 20 6.31 -37.82 -1.88
N ARG A 21 5.99 -38.71 -2.81
CA ARG A 21 6.88 -39.82 -3.22
C ARG A 21 6.86 -39.94 -4.74
N VAL A 22 8.04 -40.15 -5.33
CA VAL A 22 8.16 -40.39 -6.78
C VAL A 22 7.39 -41.66 -7.14
N LYS A 23 6.50 -41.56 -8.13
CA LYS A 23 5.72 -42.70 -8.64
C LYS A 23 6.55 -43.43 -9.69
N THR A 24 6.58 -44.76 -9.61
CA THR A 24 7.31 -45.63 -10.55
C THR A 24 6.46 -46.09 -11.74
N HIS A 25 5.15 -45.83 -11.69
CA HIS A 25 4.18 -46.23 -12.70
C HIS A 25 3.16 -45.11 -12.90
N ALA A 26 2.51 -45.10 -14.07
CA ALA A 26 1.36 -44.25 -14.30
C ALA A 26 0.22 -44.60 -13.33
N ALA A 27 -0.50 -43.58 -12.84
CA ALA A 27 -1.67 -43.78 -12.00
C ALA A 27 -2.88 -44.23 -12.86
N VAL A 28 -3.70 -45.14 -12.33
CA VAL A 28 -4.92 -45.62 -13.00
C VAL A 28 -6.13 -45.11 -12.23
N HIS A 29 -6.90 -44.21 -12.84
CA HIS A 29 -8.17 -43.71 -12.32
C HIS A 29 -9.17 -43.58 -13.47
N SER A 30 -10.40 -44.05 -13.29
CA SER A 30 -11.44 -43.87 -14.32
C SER A 30 -11.89 -42.42 -14.40
N THR A 31 -12.34 -41.99 -15.59
CA THR A 31 -12.95 -40.66 -15.78
C THR A 31 -14.11 -40.42 -14.81
N ALA A 32 -14.93 -41.45 -14.55
CA ALA A 32 -16.04 -41.37 -13.61
C ALA A 32 -15.56 -41.09 -12.17
N ALA A 33 -14.51 -41.78 -11.70
CA ALA A 33 -13.92 -41.52 -10.40
C ALA A 33 -13.37 -40.09 -10.29
N LYS A 34 -12.68 -39.60 -11.34
CA LYS A 34 -12.16 -38.22 -11.36
C LYS A 34 -13.27 -37.16 -11.39
N GLN A 35 -14.38 -37.41 -12.07
CA GLN A 35 -15.53 -36.50 -12.05
C GLN A 35 -16.17 -36.41 -10.67
N ALA A 36 -16.26 -37.53 -9.93
CA ALA A 36 -16.73 -37.55 -8.55
C ALA A 36 -15.76 -36.80 -7.61
N GLU A 37 -14.46 -37.13 -7.67
CA GLU A 37 -13.41 -36.53 -6.84
C GLU A 37 -13.31 -35.00 -7.03
N LYS A 38 -13.46 -34.51 -8.27
CA LYS A 38 -13.38 -33.08 -8.60
C LYS A 38 -14.30 -32.19 -7.75
N LYS A 39 -15.46 -32.69 -7.33
CA LYS A 39 -16.43 -31.93 -6.52
C LYS A 39 -15.91 -31.68 -5.10
N HIS A 40 -15.14 -32.63 -4.56
CA HIS A 40 -14.56 -32.53 -3.22
C HIS A 40 -13.54 -31.39 -3.11
N TRP A 41 -12.73 -31.17 -4.14
CA TRP A 41 -11.63 -30.20 -4.10
C TRP A 41 -11.95 -28.81 -4.69
N LYS A 42 -13.22 -28.57 -5.05
CA LYS A 42 -13.64 -27.40 -5.84
C LYS A 42 -13.46 -26.08 -5.08
N ARG A 43 -12.65 -25.14 -5.60
CA ARG A 43 -12.39 -23.81 -4.99
C ARG A 43 -13.20 -22.68 -5.62
N ASN A 44 -13.28 -22.66 -6.95
CA ASN A 44 -13.92 -21.61 -7.73
C ASN A 44 -15.40 -21.93 -8.03
N PRO A 45 -16.20 -20.96 -8.52
CA PRO A 45 -17.59 -21.20 -8.89
C PRO A 45 -17.77 -22.38 -9.85
N GLU A 46 -18.89 -23.10 -9.69
CA GLU A 46 -19.29 -24.18 -10.59
C GLU A 46 -20.09 -23.61 -11.76
N LYS A 47 -19.66 -23.90 -12.99
CA LYS A 47 -20.24 -23.33 -14.21
C LYS A 47 -21.72 -23.71 -14.45
N GLY A 48 -22.20 -24.82 -13.87
CA GLY A 48 -23.60 -25.28 -13.98
C GLY A 48 -24.42 -25.11 -12.70
N CYS A 49 -23.98 -24.28 -11.76
CA CYS A 49 -24.79 -23.92 -10.60
C CYS A 49 -25.64 -22.69 -10.94
N ASP A 50 -26.94 -22.94 -11.12
CA ASP A 50 -27.91 -21.92 -11.56
C ASP A 50 -28.60 -21.21 -10.39
N SER A 51 -28.27 -21.57 -9.16
CA SER A 51 -28.85 -20.97 -7.95
C SER A 51 -27.88 -20.00 -7.29
N CYS A 52 -28.37 -18.80 -6.98
CA CYS A 52 -27.64 -17.84 -6.14
C CYS A 52 -27.53 -18.39 -4.71
N VAL A 53 -26.39 -18.14 -4.06
CA VAL A 53 -26.25 -18.36 -2.61
C VAL A 53 -27.21 -17.41 -1.90
N LYS A 54 -27.76 -17.79 -0.74
CA LYS A 54 -28.58 -16.86 0.05
C LYS A 54 -27.72 -15.68 0.53
N LEU A 55 -28.03 -14.47 0.06
CA LEU A 55 -27.32 -13.22 0.36
C LEU A 55 -28.15 -12.22 1.16
N GLU A 56 -29.35 -12.61 1.58
CA GLU A 56 -30.25 -11.77 2.38
C GLU A 56 -29.53 -11.26 3.65
N ASN A 57 -29.58 -9.94 3.86
CA ASN A 57 -28.87 -9.23 4.93
C ASN A 57 -27.34 -9.41 4.97
N ASN A 58 -26.72 -9.89 3.88
CA ASN A 58 -25.28 -10.06 3.81
C ASN A 58 -24.59 -8.85 3.13
N PHE A 59 -23.99 -8.00 3.96
CA PHE A 59 -23.21 -6.84 3.54
C PHE A 59 -21.70 -7.01 3.72
N ASP A 60 -21.20 -8.25 3.80
CA ASP A 60 -19.76 -8.52 3.82
C ASP A 60 -19.10 -8.03 2.52
N ASP A 61 -17.83 -7.58 2.62
CA ASP A 61 -17.08 -7.05 1.48
C ASP A 61 -16.99 -8.05 0.32
N ILE A 62 -17.49 -7.68 -0.86
CA ILE A 62 -17.47 -8.52 -2.06
C ILE A 62 -16.38 -8.13 -3.06
N LYS A 63 -15.69 -6.99 -2.89
CA LYS A 63 -14.68 -6.51 -3.84
C LYS A 63 -13.61 -7.57 -4.13
N HIS A 64 -13.25 -7.75 -5.39
CA HIS A 64 -12.18 -8.67 -5.78
C HIS A 64 -10.79 -8.06 -5.56
N THR A 65 -10.71 -6.75 -5.40
CA THR A 65 -9.49 -5.96 -5.27
C THR A 65 -8.98 -5.84 -3.83
N THR A 66 -9.77 -6.15 -2.79
CA THR A 66 -9.34 -6.07 -1.38
C THR A 66 -8.11 -6.95 -1.12
N LEU A 67 -7.10 -6.40 -0.44
CA LEU A 67 -5.83 -7.08 -0.15
C LEU A 67 -5.58 -7.23 1.36
N SER A 68 -4.98 -8.37 1.73
CA SER A 68 -4.25 -8.50 3.01
C SER A 68 -2.90 -7.80 2.87
N GLU A 69 -2.20 -7.53 3.98
CA GLU A 69 -0.80 -7.09 3.95
C GLU A 69 0.07 -8.03 3.09
N ARG A 70 -0.05 -9.35 3.27
CA ARG A 70 0.62 -10.34 2.42
C ARG A 70 0.33 -10.15 0.92
N GLY A 71 -0.93 -9.87 0.58
CA GLY A 71 -1.35 -9.62 -0.81
C GLY A 71 -0.79 -8.30 -1.34
N ALA A 72 -0.89 -7.24 -0.54
CA ALA A 72 -0.42 -5.90 -0.87
C ALA A 72 1.10 -5.87 -1.07
N LEU A 73 1.88 -6.47 -0.18
CA LEU A 73 3.34 -6.55 -0.32
C LEU A 73 3.75 -7.29 -1.61
N ARG A 74 3.09 -8.41 -1.94
CA ARG A 74 3.40 -9.15 -3.18
C ARG A 74 3.08 -8.33 -4.43
N GLU A 75 1.93 -7.68 -4.46
CA GLU A 75 1.50 -6.89 -5.61
C GLU A 75 2.33 -5.60 -5.76
N ALA A 76 2.69 -4.96 -4.64
CA ALA A 76 3.55 -3.78 -4.64
C ALA A 76 4.99 -4.08 -5.09
N VAL A 77 5.53 -5.25 -4.72
CA VAL A 77 6.84 -5.72 -5.22
C VAL A 77 6.76 -6.03 -6.72
N ARG A 78 5.63 -6.56 -7.22
CA ARG A 78 5.42 -6.85 -8.64
C ARG A 78 5.38 -5.58 -9.51
N CYS A 79 4.86 -4.47 -8.98
CA CYS A 79 4.83 -3.19 -9.68
C CYS A 79 6.23 -2.73 -10.13
N LEU A 80 6.34 -2.37 -11.42
CA LEU A 80 7.58 -1.92 -12.04
C LEU A 80 8.05 -0.52 -11.60
N LYS A 81 7.18 0.26 -10.92
CA LYS A 81 7.50 1.62 -10.43
C LYS A 81 8.03 2.53 -11.55
N CYS A 82 7.28 2.54 -12.65
CA CYS A 82 7.65 3.18 -13.92
C CYS A 82 7.96 4.67 -13.75
N ALA A 83 8.98 5.17 -14.44
CA ALA A 83 9.13 6.60 -14.69
C ALA A 83 7.99 7.11 -15.58
N ASP A 84 7.60 8.39 -15.39
CA ASP A 84 6.53 9.04 -16.16
C ASP A 84 5.26 8.17 -16.29
N ALA A 85 4.82 7.61 -15.16
CA ALA A 85 3.96 6.45 -15.15
C ALA A 85 2.62 6.71 -15.88
N PRO A 86 2.25 5.90 -16.90
CA PRO A 86 0.99 6.10 -17.62
C PRO A 86 -0.23 5.90 -16.71
N CYS A 87 -0.14 5.05 -15.69
CA CYS A 87 -1.21 4.89 -14.71
C CYS A 87 -1.51 6.19 -13.92
N GLN A 88 -0.49 7.03 -13.66
CA GLN A 88 -0.67 8.33 -13.02
C GLN A 88 -1.37 9.31 -13.97
N LYS A 89 -0.95 9.34 -15.25
CA LYS A 89 -1.57 10.18 -16.28
C LYS A 89 -3.04 9.82 -16.53
N SER A 90 -3.40 8.55 -16.37
CA SER A 90 -4.77 8.04 -16.47
C SER A 90 -5.56 8.18 -15.16
N CYS A 91 -4.96 8.72 -14.08
CA CYS A 91 -5.65 8.98 -12.83
C CYS A 91 -6.18 10.43 -12.83
N PRO A 92 -7.49 10.67 -12.66
CA PRO A 92 -8.04 12.04 -12.69
C PRO A 92 -7.46 12.99 -11.64
N THR A 93 -7.06 12.49 -10.47
CA THR A 93 -6.41 13.31 -9.42
C THR A 93 -4.88 13.35 -9.55
N ASN A 94 -4.31 12.71 -10.58
CA ASN A 94 -2.87 12.62 -10.85
C ASN A 94 -2.03 12.03 -9.70
N LEU A 95 -2.58 11.04 -8.98
CA LEU A 95 -1.89 10.37 -7.87
C LEU A 95 -0.51 9.84 -8.29
N ASP A 96 0.53 10.10 -7.51
CA ASP A 96 1.84 9.46 -7.71
C ASP A 96 1.80 7.98 -7.32
N ILE A 97 1.34 7.16 -8.26
CA ILE A 97 1.21 5.71 -8.12
C ILE A 97 2.57 5.03 -7.98
N LYS A 98 3.63 5.59 -8.58
CA LYS A 98 4.99 5.07 -8.41
C LYS A 98 5.40 5.21 -6.94
N ALA A 99 5.28 6.41 -6.37
CA ALA A 99 5.74 6.69 -5.01
C ALA A 99 4.97 5.90 -3.96
N PHE A 100 3.62 5.91 -3.99
CA PHE A 100 2.87 5.23 -2.94
C PHE A 100 3.02 3.70 -3.02
N ILE A 101 3.10 3.10 -4.21
CA ILE A 101 3.31 1.65 -4.32
C ILE A 101 4.74 1.28 -3.91
N THR A 102 5.72 2.13 -4.18
CA THR A 102 7.09 1.96 -3.65
C THR A 102 7.08 1.94 -2.13
N SER A 103 6.36 2.86 -1.51
CA SER A 103 6.23 2.95 -0.06
C SER A 103 5.56 1.71 0.55
N ILE A 104 4.51 1.17 -0.09
CA ILE A 104 3.89 -0.10 0.33
C ILE A 104 4.89 -1.26 0.26
N ALA A 105 5.65 -1.38 -0.84
CA ALA A 105 6.65 -2.44 -1.00
C ALA A 105 7.74 -2.40 0.10
N ASN A 106 8.03 -1.19 0.60
CA ASN A 106 9.00 -0.93 1.65
C ASN A 106 8.42 -0.95 3.07
N ARG A 107 7.15 -1.38 3.24
CA ARG A 107 6.40 -1.38 4.51
C ARG A 107 6.23 0.00 5.14
N ASN A 108 6.27 1.06 4.34
CA ASN A 108 5.94 2.41 4.74
C ASN A 108 4.50 2.75 4.34
N TYR A 109 3.55 2.23 5.10
CA TYR A 109 2.13 2.42 4.83
C TYR A 109 1.66 3.85 5.09
N TYR A 110 2.28 4.54 6.05
CA TYR A 110 2.07 5.97 6.27
C TYR A 110 2.50 6.81 5.07
N GLY A 111 3.73 6.63 4.56
CA GLY A 111 4.21 7.38 3.40
C GLY A 111 3.35 7.14 2.17
N ALA A 112 2.90 5.89 1.96
CA ALA A 112 1.93 5.56 0.91
C ALA A 112 0.61 6.33 1.08
N ALA A 113 0.00 6.27 2.27
CA ALA A 113 -1.26 6.99 2.55
C ALA A 113 -1.10 8.50 2.43
N LYS A 114 0.04 9.07 2.86
CA LYS A 114 0.35 10.50 2.72
C LYS A 114 0.42 10.90 1.24
N ALA A 115 1.12 10.13 0.40
CA ALA A 115 1.18 10.40 -1.04
C ALA A 115 -0.22 10.33 -1.68
N ILE A 116 -1.03 9.33 -1.30
CA ILE A 116 -2.41 9.20 -1.77
C ILE A 116 -3.27 10.40 -1.36
N LEU A 117 -3.30 10.71 -0.07
CA LEU A 117 -4.17 11.74 0.49
C LEU A 117 -3.73 13.16 0.12
N SER A 118 -2.47 13.35 -0.28
CA SER A 118 -1.98 14.63 -0.79
C SER A 118 -2.72 15.06 -2.04
N ASP A 119 -2.90 14.15 -3.00
CA ASP A 119 -3.59 14.45 -4.25
C ASP A 119 -5.09 14.15 -4.23
N ASN A 120 -5.54 13.24 -3.37
CA ASN A 120 -6.92 12.79 -3.28
C ASN A 120 -7.38 12.70 -1.81
N PRO A 121 -8.10 13.71 -1.28
CA PRO A 121 -8.64 13.70 0.08
C PRO A 121 -9.60 12.55 0.39
N LEU A 122 -10.14 11.87 -0.63
CA LEU A 122 -10.98 10.69 -0.51
C LEU A 122 -10.25 9.42 -1.00
N GLY A 123 -8.97 9.33 -0.63
CA GLY A 123 -8.07 8.27 -1.07
C GLY A 123 -8.55 6.85 -0.75
N LEU A 124 -9.19 6.63 0.41
CA LEU A 124 -9.68 5.32 0.81
C LEU A 124 -10.95 4.95 0.05
N THR A 125 -11.92 5.88 -0.06
CA THR A 125 -13.12 5.69 -0.87
C THR A 125 -12.74 5.35 -2.30
N CYS A 126 -11.87 6.15 -2.93
CA CYS A 126 -11.43 5.94 -4.31
C CYS A 126 -10.68 4.61 -4.49
N GLY A 127 -9.86 4.18 -3.54
CA GLY A 127 -9.22 2.86 -3.59
C GLY A 127 -10.21 1.70 -3.65
N MET A 128 -11.39 1.85 -3.06
CA MET A 128 -12.44 0.83 -3.05
C MET A 128 -13.37 0.86 -4.27
N VAL A 129 -13.68 2.04 -4.82
CA VAL A 129 -14.78 2.19 -5.79
C VAL A 129 -14.37 2.70 -7.17
N CYS A 130 -13.10 3.10 -7.38
CA CYS A 130 -12.69 3.58 -8.70
C CYS A 130 -12.88 2.48 -9.76
N PRO A 131 -13.45 2.82 -10.93
CA PRO A 131 -13.53 1.92 -12.08
C PRO A 131 -12.15 1.81 -12.75
N THR A 132 -11.18 1.19 -12.06
CA THR A 132 -9.77 1.35 -12.40
C THR A 132 -9.39 0.89 -13.81
N SER A 133 -10.13 -0.08 -14.37
CA SER A 133 -9.91 -0.62 -15.72
C SER A 133 -10.08 0.43 -16.82
N ASP A 134 -10.93 1.43 -16.59
CA ASP A 134 -11.14 2.59 -17.47
C ASP A 134 -10.25 3.79 -17.09
N LEU A 135 -9.50 3.67 -15.99
CA LEU A 135 -8.64 4.73 -15.43
C LEU A 135 -7.18 4.25 -15.34
N CYS A 136 -6.59 4.33 -14.15
CA CYS A 136 -5.18 4.07 -13.90
C CYS A 136 -4.70 2.66 -14.30
N VAL A 137 -5.54 1.63 -14.14
CA VAL A 137 -5.18 0.24 -14.48
C VAL A 137 -5.24 0.02 -16.00
N GLY A 138 -6.14 0.71 -16.71
CA GLY A 138 -6.21 0.70 -18.17
C GLY A 138 -4.93 1.20 -18.85
N GLY A 139 -4.21 2.13 -18.21
CA GLY A 139 -2.92 2.65 -18.67
C GLY A 139 -1.69 1.88 -18.15
N CYS A 140 -1.83 0.81 -17.36
CA CYS A 140 -0.70 0.17 -16.70
C CYS A 140 0.22 -0.60 -17.68
N ASN A 141 1.54 -0.32 -17.67
CA ASN A 141 2.51 -1.02 -18.53
C ASN A 141 2.53 -2.55 -18.36
N LEU A 142 2.22 -3.06 -17.17
CA LEU A 142 2.18 -4.51 -16.93
C LEU A 142 0.98 -5.20 -17.60
N TYR A 143 0.03 -4.46 -18.17
CA TYR A 143 -0.95 -5.02 -19.10
C TYR A 143 -0.28 -5.75 -20.28
N ALA A 144 0.95 -5.36 -20.65
CA ALA A 144 1.74 -6.01 -21.69
C ALA A 144 2.42 -7.34 -21.27
N SER A 145 2.10 -7.87 -20.08
CA SER A 145 2.61 -9.14 -19.55
C SER A 145 1.47 -10.13 -19.28
N GLU A 146 1.74 -11.42 -19.30
CA GLU A 146 0.73 -12.47 -19.09
C GLU A 146 0.08 -12.42 -17.70
N GLU A 147 0.80 -11.95 -16.69
CA GLU A 147 0.25 -11.72 -15.34
C GLU A 147 -0.68 -10.50 -15.24
N GLY A 148 -0.68 -9.63 -16.24
CA GLY A 148 -1.60 -8.50 -16.36
C GLY A 148 -1.27 -7.29 -15.49
N PRO A 149 -2.11 -6.24 -15.52
CA PRO A 149 -1.84 -4.96 -14.87
C PRO A 149 -1.89 -5.06 -13.34
N ILE A 150 -1.42 -4.03 -12.65
CA ILE A 150 -1.38 -3.97 -11.17
C ILE A 150 -2.77 -3.70 -10.59
N ASN A 151 -3.12 -4.34 -9.47
CA ASN A 151 -4.27 -3.97 -8.65
C ASN A 151 -4.01 -2.66 -7.87
N ILE A 152 -4.06 -1.52 -8.58
CA ILE A 152 -3.75 -0.20 -8.01
C ILE A 152 -4.76 0.19 -6.94
N GLY A 153 -6.07 -0.01 -7.20
CA GLY A 153 -7.13 0.32 -6.24
C GLY A 153 -6.99 -0.43 -4.91
N GLY A 154 -6.73 -1.75 -4.96
CA GLY A 154 -6.52 -2.56 -3.76
C GLY A 154 -5.28 -2.15 -2.94
N LEU A 155 -4.22 -1.71 -3.60
CA LEU A 155 -3.02 -1.19 -2.92
C LEU A 155 -3.29 0.16 -2.26
N GLN A 156 -4.00 1.06 -2.93
CA GLN A 156 -4.44 2.34 -2.40
C GLN A 156 -5.38 2.16 -1.19
N GLN A 157 -6.34 1.23 -1.30
CA GLN A 157 -7.23 0.83 -0.20
C GLN A 157 -6.40 0.36 0.99
N PHE A 158 -5.51 -0.63 0.79
CA PHE A 158 -4.73 -1.22 1.88
C PHE A 158 -3.92 -0.17 2.66
N ALA A 159 -3.14 0.68 1.98
CA ALA A 159 -2.32 1.69 2.64
C ALA A 159 -3.17 2.68 3.47
N THR A 160 -4.28 3.14 2.89
CA THR A 160 -5.13 4.13 3.56
C THR A 160 -5.97 3.51 4.68
N GLU A 161 -6.34 2.23 4.59
CA GLU A 161 -6.94 1.48 5.71
C GLU A 161 -5.97 1.34 6.89
N VAL A 162 -4.70 1.04 6.62
CA VAL A 162 -3.68 0.98 7.69
C VAL A 162 -3.53 2.35 8.34
N PHE A 163 -3.44 3.42 7.56
CA PHE A 163 -3.36 4.78 8.10
C PHE A 163 -4.59 5.16 8.94
N SER A 164 -5.80 4.82 8.48
CA SER A 164 -7.03 5.01 9.26
C SER A 164 -6.95 4.32 10.62
N LYS A 165 -6.38 3.11 10.67
CA LYS A 165 -6.17 2.36 11.92
C LYS A 165 -5.05 2.91 12.81
N MET A 166 -4.10 3.69 12.27
CA MET A 166 -3.10 4.40 13.07
C MET A 166 -3.72 5.51 13.93
N GLY A 167 -4.94 5.96 13.62
CA GLY A 167 -5.67 6.96 14.40
C GLY A 167 -4.97 8.32 14.47
N VAL A 168 -4.24 8.70 13.42
CA VAL A 168 -3.49 9.96 13.36
C VAL A 168 -4.31 11.01 12.60
N PRO A 169 -4.57 12.20 13.19
CA PRO A 169 -5.35 13.25 12.54
C PRO A 169 -4.56 13.96 11.43
N GLN A 170 -5.29 14.61 10.52
CA GLN A 170 -4.69 15.59 9.62
C GLN A 170 -4.30 16.83 10.42
N VAL A 171 -3.21 17.50 10.05
CA VAL A 171 -2.82 18.77 10.67
C VAL A 171 -2.69 19.84 9.60
N ARG A 172 -2.83 21.10 10.02
CA ARG A 172 -2.56 22.26 9.18
C ARG A 172 -1.12 22.21 8.67
N ASN A 173 -0.91 22.64 7.42
CA ASN A 173 0.42 22.70 6.80
C ASN A 173 1.43 23.37 7.75
N PRO A 174 2.47 22.66 8.22
CA PRO A 174 3.46 23.19 9.16
C PRO A 174 4.24 24.41 8.65
N ALA A 175 4.30 24.63 7.34
CA ALA A 175 4.99 25.77 6.73
C ALA A 175 4.17 27.08 6.74
N LEU A 176 2.87 27.01 7.02
CA LEU A 176 2.02 28.20 7.05
C LEU A 176 2.22 29.02 8.34
N PRO A 177 2.11 30.37 8.29
CA PRO A 177 2.10 31.20 9.49
C PRO A 177 1.03 30.75 10.50
N PRO A 178 1.20 31.00 11.81
CA PRO A 178 0.15 30.79 12.81
C PRO A 178 -1.19 31.43 12.39
N PRO A 179 -2.35 30.85 12.74
CA PRO A 179 -3.66 31.34 12.30
C PRO A 179 -3.90 32.84 12.56
N ASP A 180 -3.46 33.35 13.71
CA ASP A 180 -3.56 34.76 14.11
C ASP A 180 -2.70 35.72 13.28
N ARG A 181 -1.76 35.18 12.49
CA ARG A 181 -0.85 35.94 11.60
C ARG A 181 -1.15 35.75 10.12
N MET A 182 -2.21 35.03 9.79
CA MET A 182 -2.62 34.88 8.39
C MET A 182 -3.18 36.21 7.87
N PRO A 183 -2.99 36.53 6.57
CA PRO A 183 -3.62 37.70 5.97
C PRO A 183 -5.15 37.65 6.09
N ALA A 184 -5.78 38.82 6.18
CA ALA A 184 -7.24 38.94 6.29
C ALA A 184 -8.01 38.20 5.18
N SER A 185 -7.38 37.99 4.02
CA SER A 185 -7.94 37.22 2.91
C SER A 185 -8.27 35.77 3.29
N PHE A 186 -7.53 35.15 4.21
CA PHE A 186 -7.73 33.76 4.63
C PHE A 186 -8.86 33.57 5.64
N HIS A 187 -9.31 34.64 6.29
CA HIS A 187 -10.48 34.63 7.18
C HIS A 187 -11.81 34.87 6.46
N THR A 188 -11.76 34.93 5.13
CA THR A 188 -12.92 35.14 4.27
C THR A 188 -13.93 33.99 4.41
N LYS A 189 -15.22 34.32 4.59
CA LYS A 189 -16.32 33.33 4.62
C LYS A 189 -16.48 32.65 3.26
N ILE A 190 -16.40 31.32 3.22
CA ILE A 190 -16.59 30.49 2.03
C ILE A 190 -17.68 29.45 2.29
N ALA A 191 -18.66 29.38 1.39
CA ALA A 191 -19.75 28.41 1.46
C ALA A 191 -19.53 27.30 0.44
N LEU A 192 -19.81 26.06 0.83
CA LEU A 192 -19.91 24.94 -0.09
C LEU A 192 -21.28 24.29 0.10
N ILE A 193 -21.90 23.84 -0.98
CA ILE A 193 -23.27 23.33 -0.95
C ILE A 193 -23.27 21.87 -1.39
N GLY A 194 -23.79 21.00 -0.52
CA GLY A 194 -23.74 19.55 -0.62
C GLY A 194 -22.45 18.99 -0.02
N CYS A 195 -22.54 18.04 0.91
CA CYS A 195 -21.41 17.35 1.54
C CYS A 195 -21.05 16.05 0.79
N GLY A 196 -20.94 16.13 -0.54
CA GLY A 196 -20.45 15.04 -1.39
C GLY A 196 -18.94 15.13 -1.68
N PRO A 197 -18.39 14.18 -2.45
CA PRO A 197 -16.97 14.10 -2.79
C PRO A 197 -16.34 15.42 -3.28
N ALA A 198 -17.04 16.15 -4.16
CA ALA A 198 -16.53 17.40 -4.74
C ALA A 198 -16.34 18.50 -3.68
N SER A 199 -17.33 18.72 -2.81
CA SER A 199 -17.23 19.72 -1.75
C SER A 199 -16.26 19.32 -0.66
N ILE A 200 -16.18 18.02 -0.31
CA ILE A 200 -15.20 17.52 0.67
C ILE A 200 -13.78 17.80 0.15
N SER A 201 -13.52 17.51 -1.13
CA SER A 201 -12.24 17.82 -1.78
C SER A 201 -11.95 19.33 -1.78
N CYS A 202 -12.88 20.14 -2.28
CA CYS A 202 -12.71 21.59 -2.35
C CYS A 202 -12.44 22.20 -0.98
N ALA A 203 -13.21 21.82 0.04
CA ALA A 203 -13.02 22.31 1.40
C ALA A 203 -11.68 21.85 1.99
N SER A 204 -11.27 20.61 1.73
CA SER A 204 -9.98 20.08 2.20
C SER A 204 -8.81 20.90 1.64
N PHE A 205 -8.77 21.14 0.32
CA PHE A 205 -7.69 21.91 -0.28
C PHE A 205 -7.71 23.40 0.13
N LEU A 206 -8.88 24.01 0.29
CA LEU A 206 -8.99 25.37 0.85
C LEU A 206 -8.49 25.42 2.31
N GLY A 207 -8.83 24.42 3.13
CA GLY A 207 -8.33 24.30 4.50
C GLY A 207 -6.81 24.15 4.54
N ARG A 208 -6.23 23.36 3.62
CA ARG A 208 -4.77 23.21 3.47
C ARG A 208 -4.06 24.49 3.05
N LEU A 209 -4.68 25.30 2.18
CA LEU A 209 -4.19 26.63 1.82
C LEU A 209 -4.23 27.61 3.01
N GLY A 210 -5.02 27.31 4.04
CA GLY A 210 -5.07 28.06 5.30
C GLY A 210 -6.34 28.86 5.52
N TYR A 211 -7.39 28.67 4.70
CA TYR A 211 -8.70 29.27 4.95
C TYR A 211 -9.37 28.62 6.17
N ASP A 212 -9.80 29.42 7.14
CA ASP A 212 -10.33 28.93 8.43
C ASP A 212 -11.85 29.11 8.60
N ASN A 213 -12.51 29.75 7.64
CA ASN A 213 -13.94 30.06 7.69
C ASN A 213 -14.72 29.37 6.57
N LEU A 214 -14.65 28.04 6.59
CA LEU A 214 -15.25 27.13 5.60
C LEU A 214 -16.52 26.49 6.18
N THR A 215 -17.64 26.56 5.46
CA THR A 215 -18.90 25.91 5.88
C THR A 215 -19.53 25.15 4.71
N ILE A 216 -19.76 23.86 4.91
CA ILE A 216 -20.52 23.00 4.00
C ILE A 216 -21.97 22.94 4.47
N PHE A 217 -22.92 23.28 3.60
CA PHE A 217 -24.35 23.16 3.84
C PHE A 217 -24.88 21.88 3.16
N GLU A 218 -25.33 20.92 3.94
CA GLU A 218 -25.84 19.63 3.47
C GLU A 218 -27.36 19.53 3.66
N LYS A 219 -28.08 19.16 2.59
CA LYS A 219 -29.54 19.00 2.59
C LYS A 219 -30.03 17.91 3.55
N GLN A 220 -29.29 16.81 3.65
CA GLN A 220 -29.67 15.61 4.38
C GLN A 220 -29.16 15.65 5.83
N LYS A 221 -29.61 14.68 6.63
CA LYS A 221 -29.10 14.45 8.00
C LYS A 221 -27.74 13.74 8.03
N TYR A 222 -27.27 13.26 6.88
CA TYR A 222 -26.06 12.48 6.74
C TYR A 222 -25.09 13.19 5.78
N ILE A 223 -23.81 12.90 5.96
CA ILE A 223 -22.68 13.42 5.17
C ILE A 223 -22.23 12.40 4.11
N GLY A 224 -21.41 12.83 3.16
CA GLY A 224 -20.71 11.96 2.20
C GLY A 224 -21.39 11.78 0.84
N GLY A 225 -22.56 12.39 0.60
CA GLY A 225 -23.28 12.31 -0.67
C GLY A 225 -23.59 10.87 -1.10
N LEU A 226 -23.37 10.55 -2.38
CA LEU A 226 -23.63 9.22 -2.95
C LEU A 226 -22.81 8.10 -2.31
N SER A 227 -21.59 8.39 -1.84
CA SER A 227 -20.74 7.44 -1.12
C SER A 227 -21.44 6.88 0.12
N SER A 228 -22.26 7.69 0.77
CA SER A 228 -23.09 7.28 1.90
C SER A 228 -24.45 6.76 1.43
N ALA A 229 -25.13 7.51 0.56
CA ALA A 229 -26.53 7.30 0.23
C ALA A 229 -26.81 6.11 -0.70
N GLU A 230 -25.90 5.80 -1.62
CA GLU A 230 -26.23 4.91 -2.75
C GLU A 230 -25.22 3.79 -2.95
N ILE A 231 -23.91 4.07 -2.82
CA ILE A 231 -22.88 3.03 -2.96
C ILE A 231 -23.09 1.99 -1.84
N PRO A 232 -23.30 0.70 -2.16
CA PRO A 232 -23.65 -0.29 -1.15
C PRO A 232 -22.54 -0.53 -0.11
N GLN A 233 -22.94 -0.86 1.12
CA GLN A 233 -22.02 -1.17 2.24
C GLN A 233 -21.01 -2.28 1.92
N PHE A 234 -21.40 -3.28 1.11
CA PHE A 234 -20.52 -4.38 0.69
C PHE A 234 -19.47 -3.98 -0.36
N ARG A 235 -19.54 -2.76 -0.92
CA ARG A 235 -18.50 -2.15 -1.76
C ARG A 235 -17.76 -1.05 -1.00
N LEU A 236 -18.49 -0.15 -0.34
CA LEU A 236 -17.93 0.98 0.42
C LEU A 236 -18.52 1.03 1.84
N PRO A 237 -17.74 0.60 2.85
CA PRO A 237 -18.13 0.72 4.25
C PRO A 237 -18.32 2.18 4.68
N TYR A 238 -19.37 2.49 5.45
CA TYR A 238 -19.64 3.86 5.87
C TYR A 238 -18.55 4.50 6.75
N GLU A 239 -17.87 3.69 7.58
CA GLU A 239 -16.74 4.13 8.41
C GLU A 239 -15.59 4.76 7.60
N VAL A 240 -15.42 4.36 6.34
CA VAL A 240 -14.46 4.96 5.41
C VAL A 240 -14.82 6.42 5.12
N VAL A 241 -16.09 6.67 4.82
CA VAL A 241 -16.59 8.01 4.50
C VAL A 241 -16.52 8.91 5.74
N GLN A 242 -16.83 8.36 6.92
CA GLN A 242 -16.66 9.09 8.17
C GLN A 242 -15.19 9.47 8.39
N PHE A 243 -14.27 8.52 8.25
CA PHE A 243 -12.84 8.77 8.40
C PHE A 243 -12.34 9.94 7.52
N GLU A 244 -12.69 9.97 6.24
CA GLU A 244 -12.24 11.02 5.31
C GLU A 244 -12.86 12.39 5.60
N VAL A 245 -14.12 12.42 6.02
CA VAL A 245 -14.78 13.67 6.45
C VAL A 245 -14.16 14.20 7.75
N GLU A 246 -13.76 13.33 8.66
CA GLU A 246 -13.12 13.73 9.92
C GLU A 246 -11.71 14.29 9.67
N LEU A 247 -10.94 13.72 8.76
CA LEU A 247 -9.67 14.33 8.31
C LEU A 247 -9.90 15.75 7.76
N MET A 248 -10.95 15.99 6.99
CA MET A 248 -11.29 17.33 6.51
C MET A 248 -11.67 18.26 7.67
N LYS A 249 -12.42 17.78 8.67
CA LYS A 249 -12.79 18.56 9.86
C LYS A 249 -11.59 18.92 10.73
N ASP A 250 -10.55 18.11 10.76
CA ASP A 250 -9.30 18.44 11.46
C ASP A 250 -8.67 19.76 10.94
N LEU A 251 -9.01 20.18 9.71
CA LEU A 251 -8.60 21.48 9.13
C LEU A 251 -9.55 22.64 9.50
N GLY A 252 -10.55 22.42 10.36
CA GLY A 252 -11.50 23.44 10.83
C GLY A 252 -12.75 23.61 9.97
N VAL A 253 -12.98 22.73 8.97
CA VAL A 253 -14.17 22.79 8.11
C VAL A 253 -15.43 22.48 8.91
N LYS A 254 -16.44 23.34 8.81
CA LYS A 254 -17.75 23.17 9.46
C LYS A 254 -18.75 22.51 8.50
N ILE A 255 -19.65 21.70 9.03
CA ILE A 255 -20.74 21.10 8.27
C ILE A 255 -22.06 21.40 8.98
N GLU A 256 -23.00 21.99 8.24
CA GLU A 256 -24.37 22.23 8.68
C GLU A 256 -25.32 21.35 7.88
N CYS A 257 -25.78 20.27 8.50
CA CYS A 257 -26.79 19.37 7.93
C CYS A 257 -28.19 20.00 7.97
N GLU A 258 -29.13 19.40 7.23
CA GLU A 258 -30.51 19.88 7.07
C GLU A 258 -30.61 21.31 6.51
N LYS A 259 -29.60 21.74 5.75
CA LYS A 259 -29.55 23.01 5.03
C LYS A 259 -29.09 22.77 3.60
N GLY A 260 -30.04 22.82 2.67
CA GLY A 260 -29.78 22.62 1.25
C GLY A 260 -30.17 23.83 0.40
N LEU A 261 -29.58 23.94 -0.79
CA LEU A 261 -29.97 24.96 -1.76
C LEU A 261 -31.45 24.81 -2.14
N GLY A 262 -32.22 25.88 -2.05
CA GLY A 262 -33.67 25.89 -2.24
C GLY A 262 -34.48 25.43 -1.03
N GLN A 263 -33.85 25.18 0.13
CA GLN A 263 -34.51 24.91 1.42
C GLN A 263 -34.29 26.06 2.40
N ASP A 264 -35.31 26.36 3.20
CA ASP A 264 -35.24 27.33 4.31
C ASP A 264 -34.60 28.68 3.95
N GLY A 265 -34.86 29.16 2.73
CA GLY A 265 -34.36 30.44 2.22
C GLY A 265 -32.93 30.42 1.67
N VAL A 266 -32.21 29.29 1.74
CA VAL A 266 -30.83 29.17 1.24
C VAL A 266 -30.81 29.25 -0.28
N THR A 267 -30.24 30.35 -0.78
CA THR A 267 -30.00 30.68 -2.19
C THR A 267 -28.59 31.25 -2.35
N LEU A 268 -28.04 31.28 -3.57
CA LEU A 268 -26.75 31.91 -3.81
C LEU A 268 -26.74 33.40 -3.39
N LEU A 269 -27.84 34.12 -3.66
CA LEU A 269 -28.00 35.52 -3.28
C LEU A 269 -28.05 35.70 -1.76
N SER A 270 -28.82 34.87 -1.04
CA SER A 270 -28.87 34.95 0.43
C SER A 270 -27.50 34.68 1.07
N LEU A 271 -26.73 33.71 0.56
CA LEU A 271 -25.39 33.43 1.07
C LEU A 271 -24.43 34.60 0.78
N LYS A 272 -24.57 35.25 -0.38
CA LYS A 272 -23.82 36.47 -0.69
C LYS A 272 -24.17 37.61 0.27
N GLU A 273 -25.46 37.79 0.58
CA GLU A 273 -25.97 38.77 1.54
C GLU A 273 -25.47 38.49 2.98
N ASP A 274 -25.38 37.21 3.36
CA ASP A 274 -24.77 36.73 4.62
C ASP A 274 -23.24 36.90 4.68
N GLY A 275 -22.64 37.51 3.66
CA GLY A 275 -21.24 37.89 3.61
C GLY A 275 -20.28 36.83 3.09
N TYR A 276 -20.77 35.70 2.57
CA TYR A 276 -19.92 34.73 1.87
C TYR A 276 -19.35 35.33 0.59
N LYS A 277 -18.04 35.21 0.39
CA LYS A 277 -17.34 35.82 -0.76
C LYS A 277 -17.11 34.85 -1.90
N ALA A 278 -17.10 33.55 -1.64
CA ALA A 278 -17.04 32.51 -2.65
C ALA A 278 -18.01 31.39 -2.27
N ILE A 279 -18.66 30.81 -3.29
CA ILE A 279 -19.58 29.68 -3.15
C ILE A 279 -19.19 28.57 -4.10
N PHE A 280 -19.08 27.34 -3.58
CA PHE A 280 -18.90 26.13 -4.37
C PHE A 280 -20.19 25.28 -4.37
N ILE A 281 -20.68 24.90 -5.54
CA ILE A 281 -21.88 24.07 -5.72
C ILE A 281 -21.46 22.64 -6.03
N GLY A 282 -21.63 21.74 -5.07
CA GLY A 282 -21.31 20.30 -5.15
C GLY A 282 -22.49 19.41 -4.76
N ILE A 283 -23.70 19.79 -5.16
CA ILE A 283 -24.96 19.10 -4.77
C ILE A 283 -25.22 17.80 -5.52
N GLY A 284 -24.39 17.47 -6.51
CA GLY A 284 -24.60 16.34 -7.41
C GLY A 284 -25.87 16.47 -8.27
N LEU A 285 -26.46 15.32 -8.65
CA LEU A 285 -27.73 15.24 -9.38
C LEU A 285 -28.82 14.64 -8.47
N PRO A 286 -29.63 15.46 -7.77
CA PRO A 286 -30.40 14.98 -6.64
C PRO A 286 -31.66 14.18 -6.99
N GLN A 287 -32.21 14.34 -8.21
CA GLN A 287 -33.48 13.72 -8.60
C GLN A 287 -33.28 12.52 -9.53
N ALA A 288 -34.12 11.49 -9.41
CA ALA A 288 -34.13 10.37 -10.34
C ALA A 288 -34.63 10.79 -11.73
N ASN A 289 -34.06 10.20 -12.78
CA ASN A 289 -34.64 10.29 -14.12
C ASN A 289 -35.86 9.36 -14.22
N ARG A 290 -37.07 9.92 -14.19
CA ARG A 290 -38.32 9.16 -14.19
C ARG A 290 -39.00 9.19 -15.56
N HIS A 291 -39.23 8.01 -16.13
CA HIS A 291 -39.98 7.86 -17.38
C HIS A 291 -41.50 7.95 -17.15
N LYS A 292 -42.26 8.46 -18.13
CA LYS A 292 -43.71 8.69 -18.05
C LYS A 292 -44.51 7.41 -17.75
N ILE A 293 -44.03 6.25 -18.22
CA ILE A 293 -44.70 4.96 -18.00
C ILE A 293 -44.79 4.56 -16.51
N PHE A 294 -43.99 5.20 -15.64
CA PHE A 294 -44.00 4.94 -14.20
C PHE A 294 -44.75 6.01 -13.41
N GLU A 295 -45.44 6.95 -14.08
CA GLU A 295 -46.23 7.97 -13.41
C GLU A 295 -47.35 7.33 -12.58
N GLY A 296 -47.59 7.87 -11.38
CA GLY A 296 -48.56 7.31 -10.43
C GLY A 296 -48.10 6.06 -9.65
N LEU A 297 -47.01 5.40 -10.05
CA LEU A 297 -46.48 4.23 -9.33
C LEU A 297 -45.72 4.62 -8.05
N ASN A 298 -45.78 3.77 -7.02
CA ASN A 298 -45.10 3.99 -5.74
C ASN A 298 -44.52 2.70 -5.11
N MET A 299 -43.81 2.86 -3.98
CA MET A 299 -43.10 1.78 -3.31
C MET A 299 -44.02 0.68 -2.75
N GLU A 300 -45.23 1.02 -2.28
CA GLU A 300 -46.21 0.04 -1.76
C GLU A 300 -46.73 -0.89 -2.86
N GLN A 301 -46.78 -0.37 -4.08
CA GLN A 301 -47.16 -1.10 -5.28
C GLN A 301 -46.03 -1.97 -5.83
N GLY A 302 -44.80 -1.78 -5.36
CA GLY A 302 -43.61 -2.53 -5.78
C GLY A 302 -42.70 -1.78 -6.78
N PHE A 303 -42.92 -0.49 -7.01
CA PHE A 303 -42.07 0.33 -7.88
C PHE A 303 -41.13 1.23 -7.09
N TYR A 304 -39.85 1.25 -7.49
CA TYR A 304 -38.82 2.12 -6.93
C TYR A 304 -38.06 2.81 -8.06
N THR A 305 -37.59 4.03 -7.83
CA THR A 305 -36.38 4.52 -8.52
C THR A 305 -35.14 4.15 -7.71
N SER A 306 -33.95 4.21 -8.32
CA SER A 306 -32.70 3.99 -7.57
C SER A 306 -32.51 4.98 -6.42
N LYS A 307 -32.98 6.23 -6.58
CA LYS A 307 -32.97 7.29 -5.55
C LYS A 307 -33.98 7.04 -4.42
N ASP A 308 -34.93 6.12 -4.60
CA ASP A 308 -35.77 5.61 -3.51
C ASP A 308 -35.11 4.38 -2.86
N PHE A 309 -34.72 3.40 -3.67
CA PHE A 309 -34.32 2.08 -3.21
C PHE A 309 -32.96 2.06 -2.49
N LEU A 310 -31.90 2.57 -3.12
CA LEU A 310 -30.55 2.47 -2.57
C LEU A 310 -30.41 3.22 -1.24
N PRO A 311 -30.97 4.43 -1.05
CA PRO A 311 -30.94 5.11 0.25
C PRO A 311 -31.65 4.34 1.38
N LEU A 312 -32.71 3.58 1.08
CA LEU A 312 -33.35 2.71 2.07
C LEU A 312 -32.43 1.56 2.48
N VAL A 313 -31.77 0.91 1.52
CA VAL A 313 -30.79 -0.16 1.78
C VAL A 313 -29.59 0.39 2.55
N ALA A 314 -29.06 1.56 2.16
CA ALA A 314 -27.95 2.21 2.82
C ALA A 314 -28.28 2.53 4.28
N LYS A 315 -29.39 3.20 4.57
CA LYS A 315 -29.82 3.50 5.95
C LYS A 315 -30.00 2.26 6.81
N ALA A 316 -30.45 1.14 6.23
CA ALA A 316 -30.63 -0.11 6.96
C ALA A 316 -29.32 -0.90 7.18
N SER A 317 -28.29 -0.68 6.36
CA SER A 317 -27.04 -1.47 6.37
C SER A 317 -25.81 -0.71 6.88
N LYS A 318 -25.86 0.63 6.88
CA LYS A 318 -24.76 1.51 7.28
C LYS A 318 -24.98 2.05 8.69
N SER A 319 -24.47 1.33 9.68
CA SER A 319 -24.44 1.79 11.07
C SER A 319 -23.73 3.15 11.17
N GLY A 320 -24.36 4.11 11.86
CA GLY A 320 -23.84 5.48 12.01
C GLY A 320 -24.30 6.49 10.95
N MET A 321 -24.89 6.05 9.82
CA MET A 321 -25.35 6.96 8.76
C MET A 321 -26.62 7.74 9.14
N CYS A 322 -27.56 7.10 9.84
CA CYS A 322 -28.77 7.72 10.37
C CYS A 322 -28.92 7.36 11.85
N THR A 323 -29.47 8.27 12.65
CA THR A 323 -29.93 7.99 14.02
C THR A 323 -31.27 7.22 14.04
N CYS A 324 -31.92 7.11 12.88
CA CYS A 324 -33.17 6.41 12.69
C CYS A 324 -32.95 4.90 12.48
N GLN A 325 -33.66 4.06 13.24
CA GLN A 325 -33.75 2.62 12.94
C GLN A 325 -34.50 2.44 11.62
N SER A 326 -33.79 1.99 10.58
CA SER A 326 -34.38 1.73 9.27
C SER A 326 -34.42 0.23 9.00
N ALA A 327 -35.60 -0.30 8.68
CA ALA A 327 -35.75 -1.69 8.27
C ALA A 327 -35.27 -1.88 6.83
N LEU A 328 -34.61 -3.00 6.56
CA LEU A 328 -34.23 -3.38 5.20
C LEU A 328 -35.50 -3.62 4.35
N PRO A 329 -35.57 -3.12 3.09
CA PRO A 329 -36.70 -3.41 2.21
C PRO A 329 -36.93 -4.93 2.04
N GLY A 330 -38.18 -5.38 2.15
CA GLY A 330 -38.54 -6.79 2.03
C GLY A 330 -38.96 -7.19 0.61
N LEU A 331 -38.00 -7.46 -0.28
CA LEU A 331 -38.28 -7.78 -1.68
C LEU A 331 -38.47 -9.29 -1.91
N ARG A 332 -39.69 -9.81 -1.69
CA ARG A 332 -39.99 -11.24 -1.93
C ARG A 332 -40.50 -11.50 -3.34
N GLY A 333 -39.71 -12.19 -4.16
CA GLY A 333 -40.12 -12.59 -5.52
C GLY A 333 -39.09 -12.24 -6.59
N THR A 334 -39.56 -11.90 -7.77
CA THR A 334 -38.75 -11.51 -8.92
C THR A 334 -38.66 -9.98 -9.00
N VAL A 335 -37.44 -9.45 -9.14
CA VAL A 335 -37.17 -8.02 -9.30
C VAL A 335 -36.68 -7.76 -10.72
N ILE A 336 -37.23 -6.74 -11.38
CA ILE A 336 -36.69 -6.16 -12.61
C ILE A 336 -35.94 -4.89 -12.26
N VAL A 337 -34.68 -4.79 -12.68
CA VAL A 337 -33.87 -3.56 -12.61
C VAL A 337 -33.66 -3.05 -14.02
N LEU A 338 -34.00 -1.79 -14.26
CA LEU A 338 -33.95 -1.18 -15.59
C LEU A 338 -32.73 -0.26 -15.70
N GLY A 339 -31.76 -0.61 -16.55
CA GLY A 339 -30.55 0.16 -16.76
C GLY A 339 -29.30 -0.71 -16.94
N ALA A 340 -28.19 -0.07 -17.31
CA ALA A 340 -26.90 -0.74 -17.57
C ALA A 340 -25.68 0.11 -17.15
N GLY A 341 -25.84 1.02 -16.18
CA GLY A 341 -24.73 1.73 -15.52
C GLY A 341 -24.57 1.25 -14.08
N ASP A 342 -23.59 1.77 -13.36
CA ASP A 342 -23.23 1.34 -11.99
C ASP A 342 -24.44 1.25 -11.06
N THR A 343 -25.30 2.28 -11.07
CA THR A 343 -26.55 2.32 -10.30
C THR A 343 -27.45 1.10 -10.53
N ALA A 344 -27.50 0.56 -11.75
CA ALA A 344 -28.33 -0.61 -12.06
C ALA A 344 -27.75 -1.88 -11.44
N PHE A 345 -26.43 -2.06 -11.47
CA PHE A 345 -25.76 -3.23 -10.88
C PHE A 345 -25.76 -3.17 -9.35
N ASP A 346 -25.61 -1.99 -8.75
CA ASP A 346 -25.80 -1.77 -7.32
C ASP A 346 -27.24 -2.05 -6.88
N CYS A 347 -28.24 -1.60 -7.64
CA CYS A 347 -29.65 -1.95 -7.39
C CYS A 347 -29.87 -3.47 -7.47
N ALA A 348 -29.28 -4.14 -8.47
CA ALA A 348 -29.45 -5.57 -8.67
C ALA A 348 -28.87 -6.40 -7.51
N THR A 349 -27.63 -6.12 -7.12
CA THR A 349 -26.93 -6.81 -6.02
C THR A 349 -27.55 -6.47 -4.65
N SER A 350 -28.02 -5.23 -4.46
CA SER A 350 -28.73 -4.81 -3.25
C SER A 350 -30.13 -5.46 -3.13
N ALA A 351 -30.81 -5.70 -4.25
CA ALA A 351 -32.09 -6.43 -4.24
C ALA A 351 -31.95 -7.85 -3.69
N LEU A 352 -30.83 -8.54 -3.97
CA LEU A 352 -30.54 -9.85 -3.38
C LEU A 352 -30.37 -9.78 -1.86
N ARG A 353 -29.78 -8.70 -1.32
CA ARG A 353 -29.69 -8.48 0.14
C ARG A 353 -31.05 -8.24 0.76
N CYS A 354 -31.97 -7.66 0.01
CA CYS A 354 -33.37 -7.43 0.41
C CYS A 354 -34.26 -8.69 0.32
N GLY A 355 -33.70 -9.85 -0.05
CA GLY A 355 -34.42 -11.13 -0.09
C GLY A 355 -35.01 -11.49 -1.45
N ALA A 356 -34.62 -10.80 -2.53
CA ALA A 356 -35.07 -11.13 -3.88
C ALA A 356 -34.73 -12.58 -4.23
N ARG A 357 -35.71 -13.31 -4.78
CA ARG A 357 -35.52 -14.70 -5.24
C ARG A 357 -34.78 -14.75 -6.57
N ARG A 358 -35.03 -13.77 -7.44
CA ARG A 358 -34.42 -13.65 -8.77
C ARG A 358 -34.38 -12.17 -9.17
N VAL A 359 -33.32 -11.78 -9.86
CA VAL A 359 -33.15 -10.40 -10.35
C VAL A 359 -32.84 -10.43 -11.84
N TYR A 360 -33.61 -9.67 -12.62
CA TYR A 360 -33.37 -9.39 -14.03
C TYR A 360 -32.83 -7.97 -14.18
N VAL A 361 -31.67 -7.83 -14.80
CA VAL A 361 -31.13 -6.54 -15.25
C VAL A 361 -31.50 -6.40 -16.73
N VAL A 362 -32.39 -5.47 -17.02
CA VAL A 362 -32.98 -5.28 -18.34
C VAL A 362 -32.49 -3.97 -18.94
N PHE A 363 -32.04 -3.99 -20.18
CA PHE A 363 -31.49 -2.81 -20.85
C PHE A 363 -31.80 -2.77 -22.33
N ARG A 364 -32.02 -1.55 -22.83
CA ARG A 364 -32.51 -1.24 -24.19
C ARG A 364 -31.48 -1.39 -25.31
N LYS A 365 -30.30 -1.94 -25.03
CA LYS A 365 -29.19 -2.10 -26.00
C LYS A 365 -28.53 -3.48 -25.81
N GLY A 366 -27.44 -3.75 -26.52
CA GLY A 366 -26.69 -5.00 -26.40
C GLY A 366 -25.74 -5.03 -25.19
N PHE A 367 -25.17 -6.21 -24.91
CA PHE A 367 -24.16 -6.39 -23.85
C PHE A 367 -22.91 -5.53 -24.05
N THR A 368 -22.50 -5.30 -25.30
CA THR A 368 -21.37 -4.43 -25.65
C THR A 368 -21.63 -2.94 -25.36
N ASN A 369 -22.86 -2.58 -24.99
CA ASN A 369 -23.27 -1.22 -24.66
C ASN A 369 -23.52 -1.01 -23.16
N ILE A 370 -23.16 -1.99 -22.31
CA ILE A 370 -23.14 -1.79 -20.85
C ILE A 370 -22.16 -0.65 -20.54
N ARG A 371 -22.61 0.31 -19.73
CA ARG A 371 -21.84 1.51 -19.35
C ARG A 371 -20.98 1.29 -18.11
N ALA A 372 -21.44 0.42 -17.20
CA ALA A 372 -20.64 0.05 -16.05
C ALA A 372 -19.40 -0.71 -16.49
N VAL A 373 -18.31 -0.55 -15.75
CA VAL A 373 -17.07 -1.28 -16.05
C VAL A 373 -17.24 -2.79 -15.84
N PRO A 374 -16.41 -3.63 -16.51
CA PRO A 374 -16.52 -5.09 -16.40
C PRO A 374 -16.47 -5.61 -14.96
N GLU A 375 -15.71 -4.97 -14.07
CA GLU A 375 -15.57 -5.38 -12.68
C GLU A 375 -16.90 -5.23 -11.91
N GLU A 376 -17.67 -4.18 -12.19
CA GLU A 376 -18.98 -3.92 -11.56
C GLU A 376 -20.04 -4.90 -12.10
N MET A 377 -20.03 -5.15 -13.41
CA MET A 377 -20.91 -6.15 -14.02
C MET A 377 -20.63 -7.56 -13.47
N GLU A 378 -19.36 -7.91 -13.25
CA GLU A 378 -18.97 -9.25 -12.77
C GLU A 378 -19.56 -9.56 -11.40
N LEU A 379 -19.69 -8.57 -10.50
CA LEU A 379 -20.33 -8.77 -9.19
C LEU A 379 -21.77 -9.29 -9.32
N ALA A 380 -22.60 -8.63 -10.12
CA ALA A 380 -23.98 -9.06 -10.36
C ALA A 380 -24.05 -10.43 -11.06
N LYS A 381 -23.12 -10.70 -11.98
CA LYS A 381 -23.04 -11.96 -12.73
C LYS A 381 -22.64 -13.13 -11.85
N GLU A 382 -21.66 -12.97 -10.97
CA GLU A 382 -21.25 -14.01 -10.01
C GLU A 382 -22.38 -14.34 -9.02
N GLU A 383 -23.19 -13.34 -8.67
CA GLU A 383 -24.39 -13.47 -7.84
C GLU A 383 -25.65 -13.90 -8.61
N LYS A 384 -25.50 -14.33 -9.87
CA LYS A 384 -26.55 -14.94 -10.69
C LYS A 384 -27.71 -14.00 -11.03
N CYS A 385 -27.47 -12.70 -11.13
CA CYS A 385 -28.39 -11.81 -11.83
C CYS A 385 -28.46 -12.20 -13.32
N GLU A 386 -29.66 -12.12 -13.90
CA GLU A 386 -29.89 -12.40 -15.31
C GLU A 386 -29.93 -11.13 -16.13
N PHE A 387 -29.29 -11.14 -17.28
CA PHE A 387 -29.16 -9.97 -18.13
C PHE A 387 -30.04 -10.15 -19.38
N LEU A 388 -30.97 -9.22 -19.59
CA LEU A 388 -31.89 -9.23 -20.72
C LEU A 388 -31.62 -7.99 -21.59
N PRO A 389 -30.78 -8.13 -22.64
CA PRO A 389 -30.48 -7.02 -23.54
C PRO A 389 -31.63 -6.77 -24.51
N PHE A 390 -31.55 -5.66 -25.22
CA PHE A 390 -32.43 -5.29 -26.33
C PHE A 390 -33.91 -5.15 -25.96
N LEU A 391 -34.22 -4.67 -24.77
CA LEU A 391 -35.60 -4.49 -24.29
C LEU A 391 -35.87 -3.06 -23.85
N SER A 392 -36.85 -2.42 -24.49
CA SER A 392 -37.37 -1.11 -24.09
C SER A 392 -38.70 -1.26 -23.33
N PRO A 393 -38.85 -0.64 -22.15
CA PRO A 393 -40.10 -0.59 -21.39
C PRO A 393 -41.32 -0.06 -22.14
N LEU A 394 -42.43 -0.82 -22.16
CA LEU A 394 -43.73 -0.35 -22.68
C LEU A 394 -44.74 -0.07 -21.56
N GLU A 395 -45.10 -1.09 -20.77
CA GLU A 395 -46.17 -1.00 -19.78
C GLU A 395 -45.84 -1.78 -18.50
N VAL A 396 -46.21 -1.23 -17.34
CA VAL A 396 -46.17 -1.96 -16.07
C VAL A 396 -47.50 -2.66 -15.83
N ILE A 397 -47.47 -3.98 -15.73
CA ILE A 397 -48.67 -4.80 -15.56
C ILE A 397 -49.04 -4.82 -14.06
N MET A 398 -50.20 -4.27 -13.72
CA MET A 398 -50.71 -4.21 -12.36
C MET A 398 -51.80 -5.26 -12.11
N LYS A 399 -51.75 -5.96 -10.95
CA LYS A 399 -52.83 -6.83 -10.47
C LYS A 399 -53.05 -6.61 -8.97
N ALA A 400 -54.31 -6.48 -8.57
CA ALA A 400 -54.71 -6.24 -7.17
C ALA A 400 -53.90 -5.11 -6.50
N GLY A 401 -53.64 -4.03 -7.25
CA GLY A 401 -52.91 -2.86 -6.75
C GLY A 401 -51.38 -3.05 -6.62
N ARG A 402 -50.80 -4.15 -7.12
CA ARG A 402 -49.34 -4.38 -7.11
C ARG A 402 -48.80 -4.73 -8.49
N VAL A 403 -47.50 -4.49 -8.68
CA VAL A 403 -46.76 -4.95 -9.86
C VAL A 403 -46.88 -6.47 -9.96
N ALA A 404 -47.27 -6.95 -11.14
CA ALA A 404 -47.35 -8.37 -11.48
C ALA A 404 -46.48 -8.74 -12.70
N GLY A 405 -45.86 -7.75 -13.33
CA GLY A 405 -44.95 -7.91 -14.45
C GLY A 405 -44.75 -6.61 -15.21
N MET A 406 -44.03 -6.71 -16.31
CA MET A 406 -43.75 -5.59 -17.19
C MET A 406 -43.68 -6.08 -18.63
N GLU A 407 -44.27 -5.31 -19.54
CA GLU A 407 -44.23 -5.53 -20.99
C GLU A 407 -43.14 -4.65 -21.60
N PHE A 408 -42.41 -5.24 -22.54
CA PHE A 408 -41.30 -4.62 -23.28
C PHE A 408 -41.50 -4.81 -24.78
N CYS A 409 -40.97 -3.91 -25.58
CA CYS A 409 -40.70 -4.15 -27.00
C CYS A 409 -39.21 -4.47 -27.21
N ARG A 410 -38.93 -5.22 -28.26
CA ARG A 410 -37.56 -5.45 -28.71
C ARG A 410 -36.98 -4.15 -29.28
N THR A 411 -35.71 -3.92 -29.01
CA THR A 411 -34.92 -2.87 -29.66
C THR A 411 -33.86 -3.47 -30.57
N GLU A 412 -33.50 -2.80 -31.65
CA GLU A 412 -32.33 -3.16 -32.45
C GLU A 412 -31.62 -1.92 -33.00
N GLN A 413 -30.41 -2.13 -33.50
CA GLN A 413 -29.62 -1.08 -34.11
C GLN A 413 -29.72 -1.23 -35.63
N SER A 414 -30.13 -0.16 -36.33
CA SER A 414 -30.15 -0.13 -37.79
C SER A 414 -28.73 -0.11 -38.36
N GLU A 415 -28.60 -0.28 -39.69
CA GLU A 415 -27.31 -0.17 -40.39
C GLU A 415 -26.65 1.20 -40.19
N ASP A 416 -27.45 2.27 -40.02
CA ASP A 416 -26.97 3.63 -39.77
C ASP A 416 -26.55 3.88 -38.31
N GLY A 417 -26.70 2.88 -37.44
CA GLY A 417 -26.35 2.97 -36.02
C GLY A 417 -27.46 3.54 -35.12
N GLU A 418 -28.62 3.89 -35.68
CA GLU A 418 -29.78 4.37 -34.94
C GLU A 418 -30.50 3.24 -34.21
N TRP A 419 -31.04 3.53 -33.03
CA TRP A 419 -31.76 2.54 -32.22
C TRP A 419 -33.26 2.63 -32.47
N VAL A 420 -33.87 1.54 -32.92
CA VAL A 420 -35.30 1.43 -33.23
C VAL A 420 -36.00 0.49 -32.27
N GLU A 421 -37.26 0.78 -31.97
CA GLU A 421 -38.16 -0.05 -31.17
C GLU A 421 -39.13 -0.78 -32.10
N ASP A 422 -39.19 -2.12 -31.99
CA ASP A 422 -40.14 -2.94 -32.73
C ASP A 422 -41.36 -3.22 -31.84
N ALA A 423 -42.45 -2.49 -32.10
CA ALA A 423 -43.69 -2.59 -31.33
C ALA A 423 -44.44 -3.92 -31.54
N ASP A 424 -44.18 -4.65 -32.63
CA ASP A 424 -44.81 -5.94 -32.90
C ASP A 424 -44.12 -7.08 -32.13
N GLN A 425 -42.84 -6.91 -31.81
CA GLN A 425 -42.04 -7.87 -31.04
C GLN A 425 -42.07 -7.55 -29.54
N THR A 426 -43.11 -7.99 -28.84
CA THR A 426 -43.28 -7.76 -27.39
C THR A 426 -42.91 -8.96 -26.51
N ILE A 427 -42.44 -8.66 -25.30
CA ILE A 427 -42.13 -9.65 -24.25
C ILE A 427 -42.78 -9.22 -22.94
N ARG A 428 -43.50 -10.13 -22.29
CA ARG A 428 -44.06 -9.94 -20.94
C ARG A 428 -43.25 -10.68 -19.91
N LEU A 429 -42.55 -9.94 -19.05
CA LEU A 429 -41.74 -10.50 -17.98
C LEU A 429 -42.51 -10.41 -16.65
N LYS A 430 -42.70 -11.55 -15.99
CA LYS A 430 -43.32 -11.59 -14.65
C LYS A 430 -42.36 -11.02 -13.61
N ALA A 431 -42.86 -10.12 -12.78
CA ALA A 431 -42.11 -9.49 -11.72
C ALA A 431 -43.04 -9.02 -10.60
N ASP A 432 -42.50 -8.96 -9.39
CA ASP A 432 -43.18 -8.46 -8.20
C ASP A 432 -42.72 -7.03 -7.86
N TYR A 433 -41.52 -6.67 -8.33
CA TYR A 433 -40.92 -5.36 -8.14
C TYR A 433 -40.22 -4.86 -9.40
N VAL A 434 -40.24 -3.54 -9.60
CA VAL A 434 -39.51 -2.84 -10.67
C VAL A 434 -38.68 -1.72 -10.04
N ILE A 435 -37.39 -1.67 -10.38
CA ILE A 435 -36.45 -0.64 -9.95
C ILE A 435 -35.92 0.08 -11.19
N SER A 436 -36.23 1.36 -11.33
CA SER A 436 -35.71 2.19 -12.42
C SER A 436 -34.36 2.80 -12.04
N ALA A 437 -33.32 2.50 -12.81
CA ALA A 437 -31.95 2.99 -12.64
C ALA A 437 -31.45 3.75 -13.89
N PHE A 438 -32.28 4.66 -14.41
CA PHE A 438 -31.98 5.46 -15.63
C PHE A 438 -31.02 6.63 -15.40
N GLY A 439 -30.44 6.73 -14.21
CA GLY A 439 -29.58 7.84 -13.80
C GLY A 439 -30.35 8.93 -13.06
N SER A 440 -29.71 10.08 -12.93
CA SER A 440 -30.21 11.20 -12.13
C SER A 440 -30.05 12.51 -12.88
N GLY A 441 -30.76 13.55 -12.43
CA GLY A 441 -30.75 14.86 -13.05
C GLY A 441 -31.06 15.97 -12.05
N LEU A 442 -31.04 17.20 -12.55
CA LEU A 442 -31.44 18.41 -11.83
C LEU A 442 -32.76 18.91 -12.41
N SER A 443 -33.88 18.59 -11.76
CA SER A 443 -35.23 18.91 -12.27
C SER A 443 -36.06 19.79 -11.34
N ASP A 444 -35.73 19.88 -10.05
CA ASP A 444 -36.47 20.68 -9.07
C ASP A 444 -36.36 22.19 -9.39
N PRO A 445 -37.48 22.86 -9.74
CA PRO A 445 -37.47 24.29 -10.07
C PRO A 445 -36.95 25.16 -8.93
N LYS A 446 -37.25 24.82 -7.67
CA LYS A 446 -36.82 25.61 -6.50
C LYS A 446 -35.30 25.62 -6.35
N VAL A 447 -34.66 24.48 -6.63
CA VAL A 447 -33.20 24.37 -6.58
C VAL A 447 -32.57 25.18 -7.71
N LYS A 448 -33.14 25.13 -8.92
CA LYS A 448 -32.66 25.94 -10.07
C LYS A 448 -32.83 27.43 -9.83
N GLU A 449 -33.97 27.85 -9.30
CA GLU A 449 -34.23 29.26 -8.93
C GLU A 449 -33.26 29.73 -7.85
N ALA A 450 -32.96 28.89 -6.86
CA ALA A 450 -31.99 29.21 -5.82
C ALA A 450 -30.54 29.34 -6.33
N MET A 451 -30.25 28.82 -7.53
CA MET A 451 -28.97 28.98 -8.24
C MET A 451 -28.88 30.29 -9.06
N ALA A 452 -29.96 31.05 -9.20
CA ALA A 452 -29.89 32.34 -9.87
C ALA A 452 -28.87 33.28 -9.16
N PRO A 453 -28.10 34.10 -9.90
CA PRO A 453 -28.24 34.41 -11.32
C PRO A 453 -27.30 33.61 -12.25
N ILE A 454 -26.74 32.48 -11.82
CA ILE A 454 -25.81 31.74 -12.70
C ILE A 454 -26.52 31.20 -13.95
N ARG A 455 -25.82 31.20 -15.08
CA ARG A 455 -26.33 30.62 -16.32
C ARG A 455 -26.36 29.10 -16.22
N LEU A 456 -27.41 28.51 -16.80
CA LEU A 456 -27.49 27.07 -17.04
C LEU A 456 -27.26 26.80 -18.53
N ASN A 457 -26.56 25.71 -18.83
CA ASN A 457 -26.30 25.24 -20.19
C ASN A 457 -27.53 24.53 -20.79
N ARG A 458 -27.41 24.04 -22.03
CA ARG A 458 -28.50 23.36 -22.76
C ARG A 458 -29.04 22.10 -22.05
N TRP A 459 -28.28 21.52 -21.13
CA TRP A 459 -28.67 20.35 -20.34
C TRP A 459 -29.35 20.72 -19.02
N GLY A 460 -29.51 22.02 -18.74
CA GLY A 460 -30.10 22.50 -17.49
C GLY A 460 -29.19 22.37 -16.27
N LEU A 461 -27.87 22.26 -16.50
CA LEU A 461 -26.81 22.23 -15.48
C LEU A 461 -26.04 23.57 -15.50
N PRO A 462 -25.29 23.94 -14.43
CA PRO A 462 -24.43 25.13 -14.43
C PRO A 462 -23.54 25.22 -15.68
N ASP A 463 -23.55 26.40 -16.29
CA ASP A 463 -22.58 26.75 -17.33
C ASP A 463 -21.30 27.24 -16.66
N LEU A 464 -20.17 26.56 -16.90
CA LEU A 464 -18.90 26.82 -16.23
C LEU A 464 -17.71 26.64 -17.17
N ASN A 465 -16.59 27.24 -16.78
CA ASN A 465 -15.31 27.06 -17.44
C ASN A 465 -14.64 25.76 -16.92
N PRO A 466 -14.31 24.79 -17.78
CA PRO A 466 -13.83 23.46 -17.35
C PRO A 466 -12.44 23.48 -16.72
N GLU A 467 -11.63 24.52 -16.96
CA GLU A 467 -10.29 24.65 -16.37
C GLU A 467 -10.32 25.31 -14.99
N THR A 468 -11.28 26.21 -14.78
CA THR A 468 -11.35 27.01 -13.54
C THR A 468 -12.45 26.55 -12.59
N MET A 469 -13.40 25.76 -13.09
CA MET A 469 -14.65 25.39 -12.43
C MET A 469 -15.55 26.58 -12.07
N GLN A 470 -15.25 27.76 -12.62
CA GLN A 470 -15.98 29.00 -12.37
C GLN A 470 -17.24 29.07 -13.22
N CYS A 471 -18.37 29.42 -12.61
CA CYS A 471 -19.63 29.67 -13.31
C CYS A 471 -19.66 31.07 -13.96
N SER A 472 -20.81 31.48 -14.51
CA SER A 472 -20.98 32.83 -15.08
C SER A 472 -20.79 33.97 -14.07
N GLU A 473 -20.96 33.68 -12.77
CA GLU A 473 -20.72 34.60 -11.68
C GLU A 473 -19.31 34.39 -11.11
N PRO A 474 -18.43 35.41 -11.02
CA PRO A 474 -17.03 35.21 -10.64
C PRO A 474 -16.80 34.60 -9.24
N TRP A 475 -17.78 34.76 -8.35
CA TRP A 475 -17.75 34.27 -6.97
C TRP A 475 -18.41 32.90 -6.79
N VAL A 476 -18.91 32.29 -7.87
CA VAL A 476 -19.59 30.99 -7.85
C VAL A 476 -18.83 29.98 -8.70
N PHE A 477 -18.60 28.80 -8.11
CA PHE A 477 -17.91 27.67 -8.71
C PHE A 477 -18.79 26.42 -8.56
N ALA A 478 -18.59 25.42 -9.41
CA ALA A 478 -19.33 24.16 -9.32
C ALA A 478 -18.47 22.98 -9.76
N GLY A 479 -18.73 21.78 -9.22
CA GLY A 479 -17.95 20.58 -9.52
C GLY A 479 -18.65 19.28 -9.11
N GLY A 480 -18.17 18.15 -9.63
CA GLY A 480 -18.80 16.83 -9.48
C GLY A 480 -19.98 16.65 -10.44
N ASP A 481 -20.89 15.73 -10.15
CA ASP A 481 -21.98 15.37 -11.09
C ASP A 481 -22.81 16.58 -11.58
N VAL A 482 -22.95 17.63 -10.74
CA VAL A 482 -23.71 18.84 -11.11
C VAL A 482 -23.03 19.63 -12.23
N ALA A 483 -21.69 19.54 -12.37
CA ALA A 483 -20.96 20.15 -13.48
C ALA A 483 -21.23 19.44 -14.82
N GLY A 484 -21.69 18.18 -14.79
CA GLY A 484 -21.95 17.38 -15.99
C GLY A 484 -20.68 16.92 -16.74
N LEU A 485 -19.51 16.99 -16.09
CA LEU A 485 -18.22 16.54 -16.62
C LEU A 485 -17.81 15.19 -16.01
N ALA A 486 -17.88 15.08 -14.69
CA ALA A 486 -17.52 13.89 -13.93
C ALA A 486 -18.58 12.77 -14.04
N ASN A 487 -18.13 11.52 -14.07
CA ASN A 487 -18.96 10.32 -13.96
C ASN A 487 -18.55 9.42 -12.79
N THR A 488 -17.47 9.76 -12.09
CA THR A 488 -16.89 8.96 -11.01
C THR A 488 -16.59 9.81 -9.76
N THR A 489 -16.42 9.12 -8.62
CA THR A 489 -16.01 9.78 -7.37
C THR A 489 -14.69 10.52 -7.52
N VAL A 490 -13.69 9.93 -8.20
CA VAL A 490 -12.34 10.52 -8.32
C VAL A 490 -12.33 11.75 -9.22
N GLU A 491 -13.14 11.78 -10.28
CA GLU A 491 -13.33 13.00 -11.10
C GLU A 491 -14.03 14.08 -10.30
N SER A 492 -15.07 13.74 -9.52
CA SER A 492 -15.74 14.70 -8.63
C SER A 492 -14.78 15.30 -7.59
N VAL A 493 -13.89 14.48 -7.03
CA VAL A 493 -12.82 14.96 -6.15
C VAL A 493 -11.89 15.90 -6.90
N ASN A 494 -11.51 15.57 -8.14
CA ASN A 494 -10.65 16.41 -8.95
C ASN A 494 -11.31 17.76 -9.29
N ASP A 495 -12.60 17.79 -9.57
CA ASP A 495 -13.30 19.06 -9.81
C ASP A 495 -13.24 19.98 -8.59
N GLY A 496 -13.41 19.42 -7.38
CA GLY A 496 -13.23 20.17 -6.13
C GLY A 496 -11.79 20.65 -5.92
N LYS A 497 -10.80 19.79 -6.25
CA LYS A 497 -9.37 20.14 -6.21
C LYS A 497 -9.07 21.31 -7.14
N GLN A 498 -9.51 21.23 -8.39
CA GLN A 498 -9.33 22.25 -9.40
C GLN A 498 -9.99 23.57 -8.99
N ALA A 499 -11.26 23.51 -8.56
CA ALA A 499 -12.00 24.68 -8.08
C ALA A 499 -11.30 25.38 -6.92
N SER A 500 -10.71 24.64 -5.98
CA SER A 500 -10.07 25.22 -4.79
C SER A 500 -8.94 26.21 -5.12
N TRP A 501 -8.13 25.93 -6.14
CA TRP A 501 -7.06 26.83 -6.58
C TRP A 501 -7.62 28.13 -7.18
N HIS A 502 -8.68 28.03 -7.98
CA HIS A 502 -9.27 29.21 -8.62
C HIS A 502 -10.16 30.01 -7.68
N ILE A 503 -10.81 29.37 -6.70
CA ILE A 503 -11.43 30.04 -5.56
C ILE A 503 -10.37 30.80 -4.78
N HIS A 504 -9.22 30.17 -4.50
CA HIS A 504 -8.10 30.85 -3.83
C HIS A 504 -7.64 32.07 -4.61
N LYS A 505 -7.35 31.92 -5.91
CA LYS A 505 -6.96 33.01 -6.80
C LYS A 505 -7.99 34.14 -6.81
N TYR A 506 -9.27 33.80 -6.90
CA TYR A 506 -10.37 34.76 -6.87
C TYR A 506 -10.39 35.56 -5.56
N ILE A 507 -10.38 34.88 -4.41
CA ILE A 507 -10.40 35.53 -3.11
C ILE A 507 -9.18 36.41 -2.92
N GLN A 508 -7.97 35.93 -3.22
CA GLN A 508 -6.76 36.73 -3.10
C GLN A 508 -6.83 38.02 -3.96
N SER A 509 -7.43 37.94 -5.14
CA SER A 509 -7.63 39.11 -6.00
C SER A 509 -8.55 40.17 -5.40
N LEU A 510 -9.56 39.78 -4.61
CA LEU A 510 -10.45 40.71 -3.91
C LEU A 510 -9.71 41.53 -2.84
N HIS A 511 -8.61 40.99 -2.33
CA HIS A 511 -7.75 41.64 -1.33
C HIS A 511 -6.51 42.29 -1.96
N GLY A 512 -6.44 42.39 -3.29
CA GLY A 512 -5.32 43.00 -4.01
C GLY A 512 -4.03 42.17 -4.00
N HIS A 513 -4.11 40.89 -3.62
CA HIS A 513 -2.97 39.97 -3.63
C HIS A 513 -2.85 39.28 -4.99
N ARG A 514 -1.60 38.95 -5.37
CA ARG A 514 -1.31 38.11 -6.53
C ARG A 514 -0.87 36.73 -6.06
N VAL A 515 -1.35 35.70 -6.74
CA VAL A 515 -0.94 34.31 -6.54
C VAL A 515 -0.06 33.87 -7.73
N PRO A 516 0.83 32.88 -7.55
CA PRO A 516 1.62 32.31 -8.63
C PRO A 516 0.77 31.90 -9.85
N SER A 517 1.35 31.96 -11.05
CA SER A 517 0.68 31.49 -12.26
C SER A 517 0.59 29.97 -12.31
N GLU A 518 1.57 29.28 -11.73
CA GLU A 518 1.59 27.83 -11.57
C GLU A 518 0.84 27.44 -10.29
N PRO A 519 -0.06 26.45 -10.34
CA PRO A 519 -0.80 26.01 -9.15
C PRO A 519 0.09 25.38 -8.08
N GLU A 520 -0.05 25.86 -6.84
CA GLU A 520 0.72 25.41 -5.67
C GLU A 520 -0.23 24.91 -4.56
N LEU A 521 -1.00 23.85 -4.83
CA LEU A 521 -1.87 23.25 -3.83
C LEU A 521 -1.04 22.49 -2.77
N PRO A 522 -1.27 22.72 -1.46
CA PRO A 522 -0.47 22.06 -0.43
C PRO A 522 -0.78 20.56 -0.30
N LEU A 523 0.24 19.81 0.11
CA LEU A 523 0.16 18.38 0.38
C LEU A 523 -0.64 18.06 1.66
N PHE A 524 -0.89 16.78 1.88
CA PHE A 524 -1.49 16.28 3.12
C PHE A 524 -0.45 16.20 4.23
N HIS A 525 -0.79 16.65 5.44
CA HIS A 525 0.14 16.66 6.58
C HIS A 525 -0.44 16.02 7.84
N THR A 526 0.44 15.43 8.65
CA THR A 526 0.13 14.94 10.01
C THR A 526 1.25 15.28 10.99
N ALA A 527 1.04 15.03 12.29
CA ALA A 527 2.07 15.20 13.32
C ALA A 527 3.33 14.32 13.10
N ILE A 528 3.23 13.27 12.28
CA ILE A 528 4.38 12.43 11.91
C ILE A 528 5.40 13.24 11.09
N ASP A 529 4.95 14.18 10.25
CA ASP A 529 5.82 14.95 9.37
C ASP A 529 6.86 15.80 10.12
N THR A 530 6.52 16.21 11.35
CA THR A 530 7.35 17.08 12.18
C THR A 530 8.31 16.31 13.09
N VAL A 531 8.32 14.98 13.03
CA VAL A 531 9.26 14.16 13.81
C VAL A 531 10.69 14.44 13.35
N ASP A 532 11.55 14.78 14.30
CA ASP A 532 12.98 15.01 14.04
C ASP A 532 13.70 13.67 13.88
N ILE A 533 14.28 13.49 12.69
CA ILE A 533 15.11 12.33 12.34
C ILE A 533 16.58 12.71 12.15
N SER A 534 16.98 13.92 12.53
CA SER A 534 18.37 14.32 12.52
C SER A 534 19.20 13.52 13.53
N VAL A 535 20.49 13.39 13.27
CA VAL A 535 21.42 12.65 14.13
C VAL A 535 22.79 13.31 14.10
N GLU A 536 23.49 13.28 15.22
CA GLU A 536 24.88 13.72 15.30
C GLU A 536 25.80 12.49 15.42
N MET A 537 26.87 12.47 14.65
CA MET A 537 27.86 11.40 14.65
C MET A 537 29.26 12.00 14.40
N ALA A 538 30.24 11.65 15.22
CA ALA A 538 31.62 12.14 15.12
C ALA A 538 31.74 13.67 15.03
N GLY A 539 30.87 14.41 15.75
CA GLY A 539 30.81 15.87 15.73
C GLY A 539 30.17 16.49 14.48
N ILE A 540 29.59 15.68 13.59
CA ILE A 540 28.90 16.11 12.38
C ILE A 540 27.40 15.92 12.57
N ARG A 541 26.61 16.96 12.28
CA ARG A 541 25.15 16.91 12.32
C ARG A 541 24.59 16.54 10.95
N PHE A 542 23.87 15.43 10.89
CA PHE A 542 23.17 14.96 9.69
C PHE A 542 21.69 15.36 9.77
N PRO A 543 21.10 15.95 8.71
CA PRO A 543 19.69 16.35 8.72
C PRO A 543 18.74 15.14 8.74
N ASN A 544 19.19 13.99 8.22
CA ASN A 544 18.56 12.68 8.35
C ASN A 544 19.65 11.60 8.24
N PRO A 545 19.42 10.34 8.67
CA PRO A 545 20.49 9.35 8.76
C PRO A 545 20.77 8.66 7.43
N PHE A 546 20.12 9.02 6.32
CA PHE A 546 20.24 8.32 5.04
C PHE A 546 21.18 9.05 4.08
N GLY A 547 22.06 8.29 3.44
CA GLY A 547 23.01 8.84 2.49
C GLY A 547 23.42 7.91 1.38
N LEU A 548 23.98 8.48 0.32
CA LEU A 548 24.49 7.72 -0.82
C LEU A 548 25.84 7.09 -0.50
N ALA A 549 25.97 5.78 -0.69
CA ALA A 549 27.25 5.09 -0.60
C ALA A 549 28.20 5.48 -1.76
N SER A 550 29.52 5.38 -1.56
CA SER A 550 30.53 5.47 -2.64
C SER A 550 30.33 4.32 -3.64
N ALA A 551 29.61 4.56 -4.73
CA ALA A 551 29.08 3.51 -5.61
C ALA A 551 28.54 4.09 -6.94
N PRO A 552 27.91 3.30 -7.85
CA PRO A 552 27.35 3.81 -9.09
C PRO A 552 26.38 5.01 -8.95
N PRO A 553 25.51 5.09 -7.92
CA PRO A 553 24.68 6.28 -7.68
C PRO A 553 25.45 7.58 -7.44
N THR A 554 26.76 7.51 -7.16
CA THR A 554 27.64 8.67 -6.97
C THR A 554 28.76 8.74 -8.00
N THR A 555 28.53 8.19 -9.20
CA THR A 555 29.49 8.20 -10.33
C THR A 555 29.92 9.62 -10.73
N SER A 556 29.07 10.63 -10.51
CA SER A 556 29.37 12.03 -10.81
C SER A 556 28.80 12.97 -9.76
N ALA A 557 29.41 14.14 -9.59
CA ALA A 557 28.96 15.16 -8.66
C ALA A 557 27.56 15.71 -8.98
N ALA A 558 27.19 15.79 -10.26
CA ALA A 558 25.86 16.18 -10.69
C ALA A 558 24.76 15.21 -10.23
N MET A 559 25.10 13.93 -10.01
CA MET A 559 24.17 12.97 -9.39
C MET A 559 24.00 13.22 -7.90
N ILE A 560 25.10 13.55 -7.20
CA ILE A 560 25.05 13.91 -5.77
C ILE A 560 24.23 15.18 -5.56
N ARG A 561 24.43 16.20 -6.40
CA ARG A 561 23.62 17.43 -6.40
C ARG A 561 22.12 17.11 -6.46
N ARG A 562 21.70 16.32 -7.46
CA ARG A 562 20.29 15.92 -7.58
C ARG A 562 19.80 15.14 -6.37
N ALA A 563 20.62 14.26 -5.80
CA ALA A 563 20.24 13.57 -4.57
C ALA A 563 20.05 14.53 -3.37
N PHE A 564 20.87 15.57 -3.24
CA PHE A 564 20.65 16.60 -2.23
C PHE A 564 19.39 17.44 -2.49
N GLU A 565 19.09 17.75 -3.76
CA GLU A 565 17.83 18.41 -4.16
C GLU A 565 16.60 17.56 -3.78
N GLU A 566 16.69 16.23 -3.87
CA GLU A 566 15.64 15.30 -3.41
C GLU A 566 15.58 15.15 -1.87
N GLY A 567 16.62 15.58 -1.12
CA GLY A 567 16.63 15.57 0.34
C GLY A 567 17.52 14.50 1.01
N TRP A 568 18.44 13.86 0.29
CA TRP A 568 19.41 12.94 0.90
C TRP A 568 20.30 13.69 1.91
N GLY A 569 20.43 13.15 3.13
CA GLY A 569 21.12 13.85 4.21
C GLY A 569 22.63 13.92 4.05
N PHE A 570 23.22 12.91 3.41
CA PHE A 570 24.64 12.90 3.08
C PHE A 570 24.94 12.09 1.81
N ALA A 571 26.12 12.28 1.25
CA ALA A 571 26.59 11.49 0.12
C ALA A 571 28.10 11.29 0.17
N LEU A 572 28.54 10.13 -0.31
CA LEU A 572 29.94 9.86 -0.57
C LEU A 572 30.28 10.12 -2.02
N THR A 573 31.43 10.74 -2.28
CA THR A 573 32.01 10.70 -3.62
C THR A 573 32.28 9.25 -4.02
N LYS A 574 32.23 8.93 -5.32
CA LYS A 574 32.82 7.67 -5.78
C LYS A 574 34.31 7.72 -5.44
N THR A 575 34.82 6.64 -4.84
CA THR A 575 36.22 6.54 -4.42
C THR A 575 37.15 7.02 -5.51
N PHE A 576 38.03 7.98 -5.20
CA PHE A 576 39.02 8.49 -6.16
C PHE A 576 40.44 8.38 -5.59
N SER A 577 41.43 8.49 -6.47
CA SER A 577 42.85 8.33 -6.18
C SER A 577 43.66 9.46 -6.82
N LEU A 578 44.96 9.49 -6.54
CA LEU A 578 45.92 10.36 -7.25
C LEU A 578 46.01 9.97 -8.72
N ASP A 579 46.43 10.91 -9.58
CA ASP A 579 46.46 10.71 -11.04
C ASP A 579 47.34 9.53 -11.48
N LYS A 580 48.38 9.20 -10.71
CA LYS A 580 49.24 8.03 -10.97
C LYS A 580 48.52 6.69 -10.82
N ASP A 581 47.40 6.68 -10.09
CA ASP A 581 46.59 5.51 -9.78
C ASP A 581 45.27 5.49 -10.56
N LEU A 582 45.18 6.24 -11.67
CA LEU A 582 44.02 6.22 -12.55
C LEU A 582 43.71 4.81 -13.05
N VAL A 583 42.41 4.54 -13.20
CA VAL A 583 41.88 3.25 -13.61
C VAL A 583 41.03 3.38 -14.87
N THR A 584 40.83 2.26 -15.55
CA THR A 584 39.87 2.14 -16.65
C THR A 584 38.97 0.95 -16.37
N ASN A 585 37.66 1.16 -16.38
CA ASN A 585 36.69 0.11 -16.16
C ASN A 585 36.56 -0.81 -17.38
N VAL A 586 36.21 -2.08 -17.13
CA VAL A 586 35.82 -3.03 -18.18
C VAL A 586 34.30 -3.02 -18.41
N SER A 587 33.84 -3.69 -19.47
CA SER A 587 32.41 -3.89 -19.74
C SER A 587 32.12 -5.25 -20.39
N PRO A 588 31.05 -5.97 -20.02
CA PRO A 588 30.07 -5.64 -18.97
C PRO A 588 30.65 -5.79 -17.55
N ARG A 589 30.15 -5.03 -16.57
CA ARG A 589 30.73 -4.98 -15.20
C ARG A 589 29.74 -4.95 -14.04
N ILE A 590 28.45 -4.75 -14.28
CA ILE A 590 27.41 -4.83 -13.25
C ILE A 590 26.32 -5.75 -13.77
N VAL A 591 25.93 -6.75 -12.98
CA VAL A 591 24.91 -7.74 -13.35
C VAL A 591 23.91 -7.93 -12.22
N ARG A 592 22.67 -8.31 -12.57
CA ARG A 592 21.65 -8.71 -11.60
C ARG A 592 22.11 -9.93 -10.79
N GLY A 593 21.61 -10.02 -9.57
CA GLY A 593 21.80 -11.18 -8.71
C GLY A 593 20.96 -12.37 -9.11
N THR A 594 21.49 -13.59 -9.00
CA THR A 594 20.78 -14.87 -9.16
C THR A 594 20.26 -15.42 -7.83
N THR A 595 20.47 -14.67 -6.74
CA THR A 595 20.21 -15.07 -5.34
C THR A 595 18.74 -15.33 -5.00
N SER A 596 17.81 -14.90 -5.87
CA SER A 596 16.37 -15.06 -5.70
C SER A 596 15.70 -15.75 -6.90
N GLY A 597 16.45 -16.58 -7.63
CA GLY A 597 15.95 -17.33 -8.79
C GLY A 597 15.79 -16.45 -10.05
N PRO A 598 15.00 -16.90 -11.05
CA PRO A 598 14.83 -16.21 -12.33
C PRO A 598 13.80 -15.08 -12.27
N VAL A 599 13.84 -14.23 -11.24
CA VAL A 599 12.97 -13.05 -11.10
C VAL A 599 13.68 -11.82 -11.69
N PHE A 600 13.05 -11.16 -12.65
CA PHE A 600 13.57 -9.98 -13.35
C PHE A 600 12.76 -8.72 -12.98
N GLY A 601 13.27 -7.55 -13.38
CA GLY A 601 12.61 -6.28 -13.09
C GLY A 601 12.86 -5.79 -11.67
N PRO A 602 11.86 -5.19 -11.00
CA PRO A 602 12.04 -4.46 -9.74
C PRO A 602 12.53 -5.35 -8.60
N GLY A 603 13.20 -4.73 -7.62
CA GLY A 603 13.54 -5.40 -6.36
C GLY A 603 14.52 -6.56 -6.50
N GLN A 604 15.53 -6.44 -7.36
CA GLN A 604 16.59 -7.46 -7.43
C GLN A 604 17.23 -7.64 -6.06
N GLY A 605 17.24 -8.88 -5.56
CA GLY A 605 17.74 -9.21 -4.23
C GLY A 605 19.24 -8.97 -4.05
N SER A 606 19.98 -8.90 -5.15
CA SER A 606 21.39 -8.49 -5.16
C SER A 606 21.83 -8.00 -6.52
N PHE A 607 23.01 -7.38 -6.56
CA PHE A 607 23.81 -7.17 -7.77
C PHE A 607 25.22 -7.66 -7.53
N LEU A 608 25.91 -8.08 -8.58
CA LEU A 608 27.37 -8.26 -8.56
C LEU A 608 28.02 -7.24 -9.48
N ASN A 609 29.10 -6.63 -9.00
CA ASN A 609 29.92 -5.73 -9.79
C ASN A 609 31.41 -6.12 -9.79
N ILE A 610 32.09 -5.83 -10.90
CA ILE A 610 33.54 -5.84 -11.05
C ILE A 610 34.02 -4.42 -11.45
N GLU A 611 33.38 -3.40 -10.88
CA GLU A 611 33.67 -1.99 -11.15
C GLU A 611 34.77 -1.46 -10.21
N LEU A 612 35.76 -0.77 -10.77
CA LEU A 612 36.86 -0.21 -10.00
C LEU A 612 36.44 1.08 -9.24
N ILE A 613 37.45 1.81 -8.76
CA ILE A 613 37.30 3.19 -8.28
C ILE A 613 36.87 4.13 -9.42
N SER A 614 36.67 5.41 -9.11
CA SER A 614 36.28 6.43 -10.09
C SER A 614 37.29 6.53 -11.23
N GLU A 615 36.80 6.62 -12.47
CA GLU A 615 37.62 6.98 -13.63
C GLU A 615 37.86 8.49 -13.72
N LYS A 616 37.25 9.29 -12.83
CA LYS A 616 37.44 10.74 -12.76
C LYS A 616 38.56 11.09 -11.78
N THR A 617 39.33 12.12 -12.12
CA THR A 617 40.54 12.55 -11.40
C THR A 617 40.24 13.09 -10.00
N ALA A 618 41.26 13.13 -9.13
CA ALA A 618 41.16 13.81 -7.84
C ALA A 618 40.79 15.29 -7.99
N ALA A 619 41.32 15.98 -9.01
CA ALA A 619 41.00 17.38 -9.29
C ALA A 619 39.50 17.59 -9.54
N TYR A 620 38.87 16.73 -10.36
CA TYR A 620 37.43 16.76 -10.60
C TYR A 620 36.64 16.65 -9.29
N TRP A 621 37.01 15.68 -8.44
CA TRP A 621 36.29 15.45 -7.19
C TRP A 621 36.51 16.55 -6.17
N CYS A 622 37.74 17.04 -6.01
CA CYS A 622 38.02 18.14 -5.08
C CYS A 622 37.26 19.40 -5.50
N GLN A 623 37.27 19.77 -6.79
CA GLN A 623 36.47 20.91 -7.25
C GLN A 623 34.97 20.68 -7.01
N SER A 624 34.48 19.49 -7.34
CA SER A 624 33.07 19.13 -7.16
C SER A 624 32.61 19.18 -5.70
N VAL A 625 33.47 18.77 -4.75
CA VAL A 625 33.17 18.83 -3.32
C VAL A 625 33.05 20.28 -2.87
N SER A 626 33.97 21.16 -3.30
CA SER A 626 33.86 22.60 -3.03
C SER A 626 32.54 23.19 -3.54
N GLU A 627 32.13 22.84 -4.76
CA GLU A 627 30.87 23.27 -5.35
C GLU A 627 29.65 22.74 -4.58
N LEU A 628 29.65 21.45 -4.24
CA LEU A 628 28.55 20.83 -3.48
C LEU A 628 28.43 21.42 -2.08
N LYS A 629 29.53 21.70 -1.40
CA LYS A 629 29.50 22.29 -0.05
C LYS A 629 29.14 23.78 -0.05
N ALA A 630 29.49 24.50 -1.11
CA ALA A 630 29.04 25.87 -1.29
C ALA A 630 27.51 25.94 -1.45
N ASP A 631 26.93 25.04 -2.24
CA ASP A 631 25.50 25.06 -2.55
C ASP A 631 24.64 24.35 -1.51
N PHE A 632 25.19 23.34 -0.83
CA PHE A 632 24.50 22.50 0.15
C PHE A 632 25.27 22.45 1.48
N PRO A 633 25.37 23.57 2.21
CA PRO A 633 26.20 23.65 3.42
C PRO A 633 25.74 22.70 4.54
N HIS A 634 24.44 22.38 4.58
CA HIS A 634 23.84 21.52 5.60
C HIS A 634 23.82 20.03 5.23
N ASN A 635 24.08 19.67 3.97
CA ASN A 635 24.20 18.28 3.54
C ASN A 635 25.65 17.84 3.70
N ILE A 636 25.85 16.61 4.17
CA ILE A 636 27.19 16.12 4.49
C ILE A 636 27.82 15.48 3.25
N VAL A 637 29.01 15.94 2.86
CA VAL A 637 29.81 15.38 1.75
C VAL A 637 31.03 14.69 2.32
N ILE A 638 31.11 13.38 2.11
CA ILE A 638 32.22 12.55 2.57
C ILE A 638 33.06 12.15 1.35
N SER A 639 34.33 12.55 1.33
CA SER A 639 35.23 12.18 0.23
C SER A 639 35.76 10.77 0.42
N SER A 640 35.35 9.84 -0.45
CA SER A 640 35.92 8.49 -0.46
C SER A 640 37.25 8.50 -1.22
N ILE A 641 38.32 8.07 -0.57
CA ILE A 641 39.68 8.10 -1.14
C ILE A 641 40.39 6.75 -1.00
N MET A 642 41.33 6.49 -1.89
CA MET A 642 42.14 5.26 -1.87
C MET A 642 43.53 5.48 -2.48
N CYS A 643 44.55 4.94 -1.81
CA CYS A 643 45.93 4.90 -2.29
C CYS A 643 46.52 3.48 -2.13
N SER A 644 47.71 3.28 -2.71
CA SER A 644 48.58 2.16 -2.33
C SER A 644 49.01 2.24 -0.87
N TYR A 645 49.62 1.18 -0.34
CA TYR A 645 50.22 1.21 1.00
C TYR A 645 51.48 2.09 1.04
N ASN A 646 51.28 3.40 0.93
CA ASN A 646 52.30 4.42 0.89
C ASN A 646 51.87 5.63 1.72
N LYS A 647 52.69 5.99 2.71
CA LYS A 647 52.40 7.09 3.64
C LYS A 647 52.24 8.44 2.93
N ALA A 648 53.11 8.75 1.97
CA ALA A 648 53.10 10.04 1.28
C ALA A 648 51.81 10.20 0.48
N ASP A 649 51.40 9.14 -0.23
CA ASP A 649 50.19 9.14 -1.07
C ASP A 649 48.92 9.37 -0.24
N TRP A 650 48.77 8.63 0.86
CA TRP A 650 47.63 8.81 1.78
C TRP A 650 47.62 10.19 2.41
N THR A 651 48.80 10.75 2.72
CA THR A 651 48.91 12.10 3.29
C THR A 651 48.48 13.15 2.27
N GLU A 652 49.03 13.09 1.05
CA GLU A 652 48.74 14.01 -0.05
C GLU A 652 47.25 13.99 -0.41
N LEU A 653 46.69 12.82 -0.69
CA LEU A 653 45.30 12.70 -1.13
C LEU A 653 44.31 13.09 -0.03
N ALA A 654 44.60 12.75 1.24
CA ALA A 654 43.75 13.16 2.36
C ALA A 654 43.75 14.68 2.54
N GLN A 655 44.92 15.33 2.43
CA GLN A 655 45.02 16.80 2.51
C GLN A 655 44.32 17.49 1.33
N MET A 656 44.42 16.94 0.11
CA MET A 656 43.68 17.45 -1.04
C MET A 656 42.16 17.37 -0.81
N ALA A 657 41.67 16.24 -0.30
CA ALA A 657 40.26 16.04 -0.02
C ALA A 657 39.76 16.93 1.13
N GLU A 658 40.52 17.10 2.22
CA GLU A 658 40.18 18.05 3.29
C GLU A 658 40.17 19.50 2.77
N ALA A 659 41.16 19.90 1.98
CA ALA A 659 41.26 21.25 1.43
C ALA A 659 40.10 21.62 0.48
N SER A 660 39.42 20.62 -0.09
CA SER A 660 38.19 20.82 -0.87
C SER A 660 36.97 21.19 -0.04
N GLY A 661 37.06 21.12 1.29
CA GLY A 661 35.95 21.41 2.20
C GLY A 661 35.05 20.20 2.50
N ALA A 662 35.50 18.97 2.21
CA ALA A 662 34.80 17.76 2.62
C ALA A 662 34.53 17.75 4.13
N ASP A 663 33.32 17.39 4.56
CA ASP A 663 32.99 17.34 5.99
C ASP A 663 33.71 16.19 6.71
N ALA A 664 34.01 15.11 5.97
CA ALA A 664 34.77 13.96 6.44
C ALA A 664 35.41 13.20 5.27
N LEU A 665 36.28 12.24 5.59
CA LEU A 665 36.86 11.30 4.64
C LEU A 665 36.38 9.86 4.88
N GLU A 666 36.27 9.07 3.81
CA GLU A 666 36.08 7.61 3.91
C GLU A 666 37.25 6.89 3.23
N LEU A 667 38.03 6.15 4.03
CA LEU A 667 39.19 5.41 3.53
C LEU A 667 38.72 4.07 2.95
N ASN A 668 38.77 3.92 1.64
CA ASN A 668 38.36 2.68 0.99
C ASN A 668 39.48 1.64 1.08
N LEU A 669 39.42 0.81 2.12
CA LEU A 669 40.37 -0.28 2.35
C LEU A 669 39.82 -1.63 1.86
N SER A 670 38.79 -1.64 1.01
CA SER A 670 37.89 -2.80 0.96
C SER A 670 37.48 -3.25 -0.44
N CYS A 671 37.88 -2.55 -1.50
CA CYS A 671 37.54 -2.97 -2.87
C CYS A 671 38.11 -4.37 -3.15
N PRO A 672 37.25 -5.40 -3.41
CA PRO A 672 37.69 -6.79 -3.48
C PRO A 672 38.27 -7.19 -4.84
N HIS A 673 38.21 -6.33 -5.85
CA HIS A 673 38.57 -6.69 -7.23
C HIS A 673 39.39 -5.60 -7.93
N GLY A 674 40.35 -6.04 -8.76
CA GLY A 674 41.23 -5.21 -9.58
C GLY A 674 42.26 -4.34 -8.85
N MET A 675 42.02 -4.00 -7.58
CA MET A 675 42.89 -3.15 -6.77
C MET A 675 43.78 -3.95 -5.80
N GLY A 676 43.33 -5.14 -5.38
CA GLY A 676 44.13 -6.04 -4.53
C GLY A 676 45.42 -6.52 -5.20
N GLU A 677 45.38 -6.76 -6.52
CA GLU A 677 46.55 -7.12 -7.33
C GLU A 677 47.60 -6.00 -7.41
N ARG A 678 47.20 -4.75 -7.06
CA ARG A 678 48.07 -3.58 -6.97
C ARG A 678 48.47 -3.23 -5.52
N GLY A 679 48.19 -4.11 -4.56
CA GLY A 679 48.46 -3.88 -3.14
C GLY A 679 47.58 -2.80 -2.50
N MET A 680 46.38 -2.56 -3.03
CA MET A 680 45.41 -1.57 -2.53
C MET A 680 44.07 -2.23 -2.18
N GLY A 681 43.18 -1.48 -1.52
CA GLY A 681 41.82 -1.96 -1.21
C GLY A 681 41.87 -3.19 -0.31
N LEU A 682 41.22 -4.29 -0.72
CA LEU A 682 41.10 -5.53 0.06
C LEU A 682 42.45 -6.06 0.57
N ALA A 683 43.54 -5.88 -0.19
CA ALA A 683 44.88 -6.30 0.23
C ALA A 683 45.33 -5.62 1.54
N CYS A 684 44.87 -4.38 1.80
CA CYS A 684 45.14 -3.67 3.05
C CYS A 684 44.07 -3.96 4.11
N GLY A 685 42.78 -3.93 3.75
CA GLY A 685 41.68 -4.03 4.72
C GLY A 685 41.47 -5.40 5.36
N GLN A 686 42.24 -6.42 4.97
CA GLN A 686 42.25 -7.73 5.61
C GLN A 686 43.32 -7.87 6.69
N ASP A 687 44.25 -6.91 6.79
CA ASP A 687 45.35 -6.92 7.73
C ASP A 687 45.19 -5.78 8.76
N PRO A 688 44.99 -6.11 10.06
CA PRO A 688 44.88 -5.12 11.12
C PRO A 688 46.08 -4.15 11.19
N GLU A 689 47.31 -4.61 10.90
CA GLU A 689 48.50 -3.76 10.98
C GLU A 689 48.48 -2.68 9.90
N LEU A 690 48.18 -3.06 8.66
CA LEU A 690 48.10 -2.13 7.54
C LEU A 690 47.00 -1.09 7.77
N VAL A 691 45.82 -1.53 8.23
CA VAL A 691 44.68 -0.65 8.55
C VAL A 691 45.05 0.37 9.62
N ARG A 692 45.68 -0.09 10.72
CA ARG A 692 46.14 0.80 11.81
C ARG A 692 47.12 1.85 11.30
N ASN A 693 48.08 1.44 10.48
CA ASN A 693 49.10 2.34 9.94
C ASN A 693 48.50 3.38 8.98
N ILE A 694 47.63 2.97 8.07
CA ILE A 694 46.94 3.89 7.15
C ILE A 694 46.12 4.91 7.95
N CYS A 695 45.32 4.47 8.91
CA CYS A 695 44.53 5.37 9.76
C CYS A 695 45.44 6.35 10.52
N ARG A 696 46.58 5.88 11.03
CA ARG A 696 47.56 6.74 11.72
C ARG A 696 48.16 7.79 10.79
N TRP A 697 48.44 7.44 9.53
CA TRP A 697 48.95 8.40 8.54
C TRP A 697 47.92 9.46 8.21
N VAL A 698 46.67 9.07 7.96
CA VAL A 698 45.58 10.00 7.65
C VAL A 698 45.27 10.89 8.85
N ARG A 699 45.21 10.35 10.07
CA ARG A 699 44.97 11.14 11.28
C ARG A 699 46.02 12.23 11.49
N GLN A 700 47.28 11.94 11.15
CA GLN A 700 48.38 12.93 11.19
C GLN A 700 48.26 13.99 10.09
N ALA A 701 47.62 13.65 8.97
CA ALA A 701 47.53 14.49 7.78
C ALA A 701 46.37 15.50 7.83
N VAL A 702 45.23 15.13 8.41
CA VAL A 702 43.99 15.92 8.38
C VAL A 702 43.39 16.13 9.78
N LYS A 703 42.50 17.13 9.91
CA LYS A 703 41.75 17.45 11.13
C LYS A 703 40.28 17.05 11.04
N VAL A 704 39.69 17.04 9.85
CA VAL A 704 38.32 16.54 9.66
C VAL A 704 38.19 15.08 10.12
N PRO A 705 36.98 14.65 10.52
CA PRO A 705 36.75 13.25 10.84
C PRO A 705 37.03 12.33 9.64
N PHE A 706 37.49 11.11 9.90
CA PHE A 706 37.58 10.10 8.86
C PHE A 706 37.17 8.70 9.33
N PHE A 707 36.64 7.93 8.38
CA PHE A 707 36.07 6.61 8.63
C PHE A 707 36.77 5.56 7.78
N ALA A 708 37.21 4.45 8.38
CA ALA A 708 37.74 3.32 7.61
C ALA A 708 36.59 2.45 7.10
N LYS A 709 36.46 2.30 5.76
CA LYS A 709 35.47 1.39 5.16
C LYS A 709 35.99 -0.03 5.19
N LEU A 710 35.29 -0.91 5.89
CA LEU A 710 35.72 -2.27 6.19
C LEU A 710 35.13 -3.30 5.20
N THR A 711 35.92 -4.34 4.95
CA THR A 711 35.53 -5.44 4.08
C THR A 711 34.88 -6.52 4.93
N PRO A 712 33.75 -7.11 4.50
CA PRO A 712 33.19 -8.27 5.20
C PRO A 712 33.98 -9.56 4.92
N ASN A 713 34.96 -9.51 4.01
CA ASN A 713 35.75 -10.65 3.55
C ASN A 713 36.95 -10.93 4.47
N VAL A 714 36.71 -10.96 5.78
CA VAL A 714 37.70 -11.24 6.83
C VAL A 714 37.12 -12.23 7.83
N THR A 715 37.99 -12.98 8.51
CA THR A 715 37.56 -13.91 9.56
C THR A 715 36.92 -13.17 10.73
N ASN A 716 37.55 -12.09 11.20
CA ASN A 716 37.04 -11.28 12.30
C ASN A 716 37.12 -9.79 11.96
N ILE A 717 35.97 -9.20 11.66
CA ILE A 717 35.88 -7.77 11.30
C ILE A 717 36.12 -6.85 12.50
N VAL A 718 35.93 -7.36 13.73
CA VAL A 718 36.16 -6.58 14.96
C VAL A 718 37.63 -6.23 15.09
N ASP A 719 38.55 -7.13 14.78
CA ASP A 719 40.00 -6.88 14.86
C ASP A 719 40.42 -5.74 13.92
N ILE A 720 39.80 -5.68 12.74
CA ILE A 720 40.02 -4.60 11.76
C ILE A 720 39.44 -3.28 12.27
N ALA A 721 38.23 -3.30 12.84
CA ALA A 721 37.61 -2.11 13.42
C ALA A 721 38.42 -1.56 14.60
N MET A 722 38.93 -2.44 15.47
CA MET A 722 39.83 -2.10 16.57
C MET A 722 41.12 -1.46 16.05
N ALA A 723 41.74 -2.06 15.03
CA ALA A 723 42.93 -1.49 14.41
C ALA A 723 42.68 -0.09 13.81
N ALA A 724 41.54 0.13 13.16
CA ALA A 724 41.16 1.44 12.65
C ALA A 724 41.00 2.46 13.80
N HIS A 725 40.31 2.06 14.88
CA HIS A 725 40.15 2.87 16.08
C HIS A 725 41.49 3.23 16.74
N GLU A 726 42.38 2.25 16.95
CA GLU A 726 43.73 2.44 17.48
C GLU A 726 44.63 3.30 16.57
N GLY A 727 44.35 3.29 15.26
CA GLY A 727 44.99 4.16 14.28
C GLY A 727 44.47 5.60 14.31
N GLY A 728 43.41 5.88 15.06
CA GLY A 728 42.83 7.21 15.21
C GLY A 728 41.68 7.52 14.24
N ALA A 729 41.04 6.51 13.64
CA ALA A 729 39.80 6.72 12.90
C ALA A 729 38.68 7.18 13.84
N ASP A 730 37.83 8.08 13.38
CA ASP A 730 36.69 8.61 14.14
C ASP A 730 35.46 7.70 14.09
N GLY A 731 35.54 6.63 13.29
CA GLY A 731 34.49 5.63 13.11
C GLY A 731 34.84 4.66 11.99
N VAL A 732 33.92 3.78 11.67
CA VAL A 732 34.06 2.81 10.56
C VAL A 732 32.80 2.74 9.71
N THR A 733 32.98 2.45 8.43
CA THR A 733 31.88 2.08 7.54
C THR A 733 31.81 0.55 7.43
N ALA A 734 30.70 -0.04 7.86
CA ALA A 734 30.48 -1.49 7.88
C ALA A 734 29.23 -1.87 7.04
N THR A 735 29.36 -2.50 5.87
CA THR A 735 30.59 -2.95 5.21
C THR A 735 30.59 -2.66 3.70
N ASN A 736 31.73 -2.91 3.05
CA ASN A 736 31.80 -3.05 1.60
C ASN A 736 31.10 -4.36 1.13
N THR A 737 31.20 -4.65 -0.15
CA THR A 737 30.61 -5.82 -0.83
C THR A 737 31.24 -7.16 -0.40
N VAL A 738 30.46 -8.23 -0.53
CA VAL A 738 30.91 -9.61 -0.28
C VAL A 738 31.50 -10.17 -1.57
N SER A 739 32.71 -10.75 -1.52
CA SER A 739 33.35 -11.33 -2.70
C SER A 739 32.59 -12.56 -3.20
N GLY A 740 32.39 -12.68 -4.52
CA GLY A 740 31.68 -13.82 -5.09
C GLY A 740 31.73 -13.93 -6.61
N LEU A 741 31.07 -14.96 -7.12
CA LEU A 741 30.82 -15.21 -8.54
C LEU A 741 29.31 -15.45 -8.72
N MET A 742 28.62 -14.61 -9.51
CA MET A 742 27.15 -14.59 -9.51
C MET A 742 26.54 -15.79 -10.24
N GLY A 743 27.21 -16.32 -11.27
CA GLY A 743 26.76 -17.51 -11.96
C GLY A 743 27.52 -17.80 -13.24
N LEU A 744 27.39 -19.03 -13.69
CA LEU A 744 27.83 -19.51 -14.98
C LEU A 744 26.61 -19.89 -15.81
N LYS A 745 26.72 -19.75 -17.13
CA LYS A 745 25.76 -20.29 -18.09
C LYS A 745 25.93 -21.79 -18.22
N ALA A 746 24.97 -22.43 -18.90
CA ALA A 746 25.01 -23.88 -19.14
C ALA A 746 26.25 -24.34 -19.94
N ASP A 747 26.84 -23.47 -20.75
CA ASP A 747 28.09 -23.73 -21.49
C ASP A 747 29.36 -23.53 -20.66
N GLY A 748 29.23 -23.20 -19.37
CA GLY A 748 30.34 -22.89 -18.45
C GLY A 748 30.86 -21.45 -18.54
N SER A 749 30.38 -20.63 -19.48
CA SER A 749 30.81 -19.23 -19.59
C SER A 749 30.20 -18.36 -18.48
N PRO A 750 30.94 -17.37 -17.93
CA PRO A 750 30.46 -16.55 -16.83
C PRO A 750 29.51 -15.43 -17.25
N TRP A 751 28.81 -14.86 -16.27
CA TRP A 751 28.13 -13.57 -16.41
C TRP A 751 28.43 -12.68 -15.20
N PRO A 752 29.14 -11.54 -15.35
CA PRO A 752 29.58 -10.93 -16.61
C PRO A 752 30.71 -11.71 -17.30
N GLY A 753 30.69 -11.74 -18.65
CA GLY A 753 31.75 -12.31 -19.48
C GLY A 753 32.35 -11.25 -20.41
N ILE A 754 33.65 -11.00 -20.28
CA ILE A 754 34.38 -9.86 -20.84
C ILE A 754 35.21 -10.29 -22.06
N GLY A 755 35.11 -9.50 -23.13
CA GLY A 755 35.83 -9.71 -24.39
C GLY A 755 35.44 -11.01 -25.12
N HIS A 756 36.14 -11.30 -26.22
CA HIS A 756 35.87 -12.49 -27.05
C HIS A 756 36.02 -13.80 -26.27
N ALA A 757 36.98 -13.86 -25.35
CA ALA A 757 37.22 -15.03 -24.51
C ALA A 757 36.22 -15.18 -23.35
N LYS A 758 35.24 -14.25 -23.20
CA LYS A 758 34.23 -14.23 -22.14
C LYS A 758 34.83 -14.42 -20.74
N ARG A 759 35.97 -13.78 -20.45
CA ARG A 759 36.66 -13.92 -19.16
C ARG A 759 35.89 -13.22 -18.04
N THR A 760 36.14 -13.58 -16.79
CA THR A 760 35.61 -12.86 -15.63
C THR A 760 36.61 -12.89 -14.48
N THR A 761 36.31 -12.15 -13.42
CA THR A 761 36.99 -12.21 -12.13
C THR A 761 35.96 -12.21 -11.01
N TYR A 762 36.38 -12.48 -9.77
CA TYR A 762 35.48 -12.35 -8.62
C TYR A 762 35.02 -10.90 -8.47
N GLY A 763 33.73 -10.72 -8.24
CA GLY A 763 33.12 -9.41 -8.05
C GLY A 763 32.60 -9.20 -6.64
N GLY A 764 32.14 -7.98 -6.38
CA GLY A 764 31.47 -7.61 -5.14
C GLY A 764 29.95 -7.79 -5.24
N VAL A 765 29.39 -8.67 -4.41
CA VAL A 765 27.94 -8.83 -4.20
C VAL A 765 27.44 -7.74 -3.26
N SER A 766 26.34 -7.11 -3.64
CA SER A 766 25.64 -6.05 -2.91
C SER A 766 24.14 -6.33 -2.81
N GLY A 767 23.38 -5.47 -2.13
CA GLY A 767 21.92 -5.58 -1.98
C GLY A 767 21.47 -6.45 -0.81
N ASN A 768 20.19 -6.78 -0.76
CA ASN A 768 19.55 -7.43 0.39
C ASN A 768 20.13 -8.80 0.71
N ALA A 769 20.67 -9.51 -0.27
CA ALA A 769 21.31 -10.80 -0.05
C ALA A 769 22.50 -10.73 0.93
N ILE A 770 23.14 -9.57 1.09
CA ILE A 770 24.26 -9.39 2.03
C ILE A 770 23.86 -8.70 3.34
N ARG A 771 22.58 -8.29 3.49
CA ARG A 771 22.10 -7.61 4.71
C ARG A 771 22.40 -8.41 5.99
N PRO A 772 22.20 -9.74 6.06
CA PRO A 772 22.53 -10.50 7.27
C PRO A 772 24.01 -10.42 7.67
N ILE A 773 24.91 -10.37 6.68
CA ILE A 773 26.36 -10.24 6.91
C ILE A 773 26.69 -8.84 7.45
N ALA A 774 26.08 -7.80 6.87
CA ALA A 774 26.26 -6.42 7.31
C ALA A 774 25.68 -6.18 8.72
N LEU A 775 24.48 -6.69 9.03
CA LEU A 775 23.89 -6.58 10.38
C LEU A 775 24.76 -7.26 11.44
N ARG A 776 25.32 -8.43 11.12
CA ARG A 776 26.30 -9.11 12.00
C ARG A 776 27.54 -8.24 12.21
N ALA A 777 28.09 -7.67 11.15
CA ALA A 777 29.28 -6.83 11.25
C ALA A 777 29.04 -5.60 12.12
N VAL A 778 27.95 -4.86 11.87
CA VAL A 778 27.57 -3.65 12.62
C VAL A 778 27.36 -3.97 14.10
N SER A 779 26.55 -5.01 14.42
CA SER A 779 26.28 -5.38 15.82
C SER A 779 27.52 -5.89 16.55
N ALA A 780 28.38 -6.68 15.89
CA ALA A 780 29.62 -7.16 16.50
C ALA A 780 30.59 -6.01 16.82
N ILE A 781 30.76 -5.06 15.89
CA ILE A 781 31.59 -3.87 16.09
C ILE A 781 31.02 -3.01 17.22
N ALA A 782 29.71 -2.73 17.20
CA ALA A 782 29.08 -1.89 18.21
C ALA A 782 29.14 -2.51 19.63
N LYS A 783 29.09 -3.84 19.76
CA LYS A 783 29.31 -4.53 21.05
C LYS A 783 30.76 -4.46 21.51
N ALA A 784 31.72 -4.63 20.60
CA ALA A 784 33.14 -4.67 20.93
C ALA A 784 33.73 -3.27 21.20
N LEU A 785 33.21 -2.25 20.53
CA LEU A 785 33.63 -0.85 20.65
C LEU A 785 32.40 0.04 20.95
N PRO A 786 31.84 0.00 22.18
CA PRO A 786 30.66 0.78 22.53
C PRO A 786 30.88 2.28 22.32
N GLY A 787 29.96 2.92 21.60
CA GLY A 787 30.02 4.35 21.29
C GLY A 787 30.94 4.72 20.12
N PHE A 788 31.68 3.77 19.55
CA PHE A 788 32.47 4.02 18.34
C PHE A 788 31.54 4.18 17.13
N PRO A 789 31.60 5.31 16.39
CA PRO A 789 30.69 5.58 15.28
C PRO A 789 30.73 4.52 14.18
N VAL A 790 29.55 4.08 13.75
CA VAL A 790 29.38 3.13 12.64
C VAL A 790 28.45 3.70 11.57
N LEU A 791 28.95 3.76 10.33
CA LEU A 791 28.16 4.01 9.14
C LEU A 791 27.78 2.66 8.51
N ALA A 792 26.50 2.30 8.53
CA ALA A 792 26.06 1.01 8.00
C ALA A 792 25.92 1.04 6.47
N THR A 793 26.32 -0.04 5.79
CA THR A 793 26.02 -0.32 4.37
C THR A 793 25.89 -1.81 4.16
N GLY A 794 24.87 -2.22 3.42
CA GLY A 794 24.64 -3.61 3.04
C GLY A 794 23.16 -3.96 3.02
N GLY A 795 22.52 -3.74 1.87
CA GLY A 795 21.12 -4.11 1.68
C GLY A 795 20.12 -3.28 2.49
N ILE A 796 20.42 -2.02 2.80
CA ILE A 796 19.43 -1.07 3.31
C ILE A 796 18.58 -0.62 2.11
N ASP A 797 17.27 -0.83 2.21
CA ASP A 797 16.31 -0.56 1.12
C ASP A 797 14.98 0.05 1.58
N SER A 798 14.83 0.33 2.87
CA SER A 798 13.62 0.90 3.47
C SER A 798 13.93 1.59 4.79
N ALA A 799 12.98 2.36 5.31
CA ALA A 799 13.05 2.88 6.68
C ALA A 799 13.10 1.77 7.73
N GLU A 800 12.35 0.67 7.53
CA GLU A 800 12.31 -0.48 8.44
C GLU A 800 13.69 -1.16 8.51
N SER A 801 14.32 -1.43 7.36
CA SER A 801 15.67 -2.01 7.32
C SER A 801 16.72 -1.03 7.83
N GLY A 802 16.57 0.27 7.57
CA GLY A 802 17.40 1.32 8.17
C GLY A 802 17.33 1.32 9.70
N LEU A 803 16.12 1.24 10.27
CA LEU A 803 15.91 1.16 11.72
C LEU A 803 16.56 -0.09 12.33
N GLN A 804 16.59 -1.22 11.63
CA GLN A 804 17.32 -2.41 12.08
C GLN A 804 18.81 -2.13 12.28
N PHE A 805 19.45 -1.40 11.35
CA PHE A 805 20.86 -1.02 11.48
C PHE A 805 21.10 -0.01 12.59
N LEU A 806 20.19 0.95 12.78
CA LEU A 806 20.24 1.86 13.94
C LEU A 806 20.17 1.06 15.25
N HIS A 807 19.19 0.18 15.39
CA HIS A 807 19.08 -0.72 16.55
C HIS A 807 20.30 -1.63 16.73
N ALA A 808 20.98 -2.01 15.65
CA ALA A 808 22.22 -2.79 15.69
C ALA A 808 23.47 -1.97 16.07
N GLY A 809 23.37 -0.64 16.18
CA GLY A 809 24.44 0.24 16.67
C GLY A 809 25.01 1.21 15.64
N ALA A 810 24.50 1.24 14.40
CA ALA A 810 24.89 2.27 13.44
C ALA A 810 24.25 3.62 13.77
N SER A 811 24.90 4.72 13.36
CA SER A 811 24.35 6.08 13.50
C SER A 811 23.79 6.62 12.19
N VAL A 812 24.40 6.25 11.05
CA VAL A 812 23.97 6.66 9.71
C VAL A 812 24.00 5.47 8.73
N LEU A 813 23.30 5.62 7.62
CA LEU A 813 22.83 4.55 6.74
C LEU A 813 23.17 4.86 5.28
N GLN A 814 24.16 4.17 4.73
CA GLN A 814 24.59 4.29 3.33
C GLN A 814 23.79 3.35 2.42
N VAL A 815 23.32 3.88 1.29
CA VAL A 815 22.46 3.18 0.31
C VAL A 815 23.09 3.17 -1.08
N CYS A 816 23.00 2.01 -1.76
CA CYS A 816 23.43 1.84 -3.15
C CYS A 816 22.41 1.03 -3.96
N SER A 817 22.29 -0.27 -3.67
CA SER A 817 21.54 -1.21 -4.51
C SER A 817 20.04 -0.91 -4.59
N ALA A 818 19.45 -0.29 -3.56
CA ALA A 818 18.06 0.12 -3.59
C ALA A 818 17.82 1.22 -4.66
N ILE A 819 18.76 2.16 -4.79
CA ILE A 819 18.72 3.21 -5.82
C ILE A 819 19.00 2.60 -7.19
N GLN A 820 19.89 1.61 -7.31
CA GLN A 820 20.09 0.89 -8.57
C GLN A 820 18.85 0.11 -9.03
N ASN A 821 18.03 -0.35 -8.08
CA ASN A 821 16.72 -0.95 -8.36
C ASN A 821 15.64 0.09 -8.70
N GLN A 822 15.88 1.37 -8.41
CA GLN A 822 14.88 2.44 -8.47
C GLN A 822 15.55 3.78 -8.86
N ASP A 823 15.47 4.80 -8.00
CA ASP A 823 15.93 6.16 -8.25
C ASP A 823 16.07 6.95 -6.92
N PHE A 824 16.45 8.22 -7.00
CA PHE A 824 16.76 9.04 -5.83
C PHE A 824 15.54 9.41 -4.97
N THR A 825 14.31 9.31 -5.48
CA THR A 825 13.10 9.71 -4.73
C THR A 825 12.79 8.76 -3.57
N LEU A 826 13.49 7.63 -3.47
CA LEU A 826 13.41 6.72 -2.32
C LEU A 826 13.67 7.41 -0.98
N ILE A 827 14.41 8.52 -0.97
CA ILE A 827 14.69 9.25 0.26
C ILE A 827 13.42 9.78 0.95
N GLU A 828 12.41 10.19 0.18
CA GLU A 828 11.15 10.65 0.76
C GLU A 828 10.46 9.50 1.51
N ASP A 829 10.40 8.32 0.88
CA ASP A 829 9.90 7.09 1.52
C ASP A 829 10.69 6.76 2.80
N TYR A 830 12.03 6.83 2.75
CA TYR A 830 12.87 6.47 3.90
C TYR A 830 12.69 7.44 5.07
N CYS A 831 12.62 8.74 4.80
CA CYS A 831 12.40 9.77 5.80
C CYS A 831 11.02 9.65 6.43
N LEU A 832 9.96 9.56 5.62
CA LEU A 832 8.58 9.43 6.12
C LEU A 832 8.38 8.11 6.88
N GLY A 833 8.94 7.02 6.38
CA GLY A 833 8.88 5.72 7.04
C GLY A 833 9.57 5.72 8.39
N LEU A 834 10.74 6.37 8.51
CA LEU A 834 11.46 6.45 9.79
C LEU A 834 10.71 7.34 10.78
N LYS A 835 10.19 8.49 10.33
CA LYS A 835 9.35 9.37 11.14
C LYS A 835 8.14 8.62 11.70
N ALA A 836 7.44 7.86 10.86
CA ALA A 836 6.30 7.05 11.29
C ALA A 836 6.71 5.97 12.30
N LEU A 837 7.78 5.21 12.04
CA LEU A 837 8.27 4.17 12.95
C LEU A 837 8.65 4.72 14.33
N LEU A 838 9.19 5.94 14.40
CA LEU A 838 9.49 6.60 15.68
C LEU A 838 8.21 7.14 16.34
N TYR A 839 7.33 7.80 15.58
CA TYR A 839 6.07 8.36 16.09
C TYR A 839 5.17 7.28 16.71
N LEU A 840 4.98 6.15 16.03
CA LEU A 840 4.09 5.08 16.48
C LEU A 840 4.55 4.47 17.82
N LYS A 841 5.85 4.52 18.15
CA LYS A 841 6.37 4.08 19.47
C LYS A 841 5.88 4.95 20.63
N SER A 842 5.35 6.14 20.36
CA SER A 842 4.77 7.04 21.37
C SER A 842 3.27 6.82 21.59
N LEU A 843 2.62 5.98 20.76
CA LEU A 843 1.20 5.65 20.85
C LEU A 843 1.03 4.33 21.61
N GLU A 844 0.34 4.39 22.76
CA GLU A 844 0.17 3.24 23.66
C GLU A 844 -0.79 2.20 23.08
N GLU A 845 -1.81 2.67 22.35
CA GLU A 845 -2.86 1.86 21.74
C GLU A 845 -2.36 0.97 20.59
N LEU A 846 -1.15 1.21 20.08
CA LEU A 846 -0.55 0.52 18.93
C LEU A 846 0.71 -0.28 19.32
N GLN A 847 0.94 -0.56 20.61
CA GLN A 847 2.13 -1.28 21.07
C GLN A 847 2.24 -2.73 20.56
N ASP A 848 1.13 -3.33 20.16
CA ASP A 848 1.06 -4.68 19.58
C ASP A 848 1.30 -4.72 18.06
N TRP A 849 1.52 -3.56 17.43
CA TRP A 849 1.93 -3.46 16.03
C TRP A 849 3.42 -3.74 15.87
N ASP A 850 3.79 -4.42 14.77
CA ASP A 850 5.18 -4.54 14.37
C ASP A 850 5.55 -3.39 13.42
N GLY A 851 6.07 -2.31 14.01
CA GLY A 851 6.37 -1.08 13.26
C GLY A 851 5.09 -0.44 12.72
N GLN A 852 4.90 -0.47 11.40
CA GLN A 852 3.68 0.04 10.75
C GLN A 852 2.65 -1.07 10.45
N SER A 853 2.99 -2.34 10.70
CA SER A 853 2.13 -3.48 10.43
C SER A 853 1.15 -3.73 11.58
N PRO A 854 -0.18 -3.62 11.35
CA PRO A 854 -1.16 -3.98 12.36
C PRO A 854 -1.11 -5.48 12.67
N PRO A 855 -1.54 -5.91 13.88
CA PRO A 855 -1.70 -7.32 14.19
C PRO A 855 -2.50 -8.05 13.11
N THR A 856 -1.96 -9.17 12.62
CA THR A 856 -2.60 -9.93 11.55
C THR A 856 -3.91 -10.54 12.05
N ALA A 857 -5.03 -9.97 11.60
CA ALA A 857 -6.34 -10.54 11.87
C ALA A 857 -6.57 -11.83 11.08
N ARG A 858 -7.36 -12.76 11.64
CA ARG A 858 -7.82 -13.96 10.93
C ARG A 858 -8.52 -13.58 9.64
N HIS A 859 -7.94 -13.97 8.51
CA HIS A 859 -8.45 -13.60 7.21
C HIS A 859 -8.42 -14.75 6.20
N GLN A 860 -9.31 -14.69 5.21
CA GLN A 860 -9.19 -15.44 3.96
C GLN A 860 -9.19 -14.44 2.79
N LYS A 861 -8.16 -14.51 1.95
CA LYS A 861 -7.94 -13.53 0.87
C LYS A 861 -7.90 -12.06 1.34
N GLY A 862 -7.44 -11.81 2.57
CA GLY A 862 -7.41 -10.47 3.18
C GLY A 862 -8.73 -9.96 3.74
N LYS A 863 -9.81 -10.74 3.63
CA LYS A 863 -11.11 -10.40 4.23
C LYS A 863 -11.23 -11.08 5.59
N PRO A 864 -11.68 -10.35 6.64
CA PRO A 864 -11.86 -10.93 7.98
C PRO A 864 -12.76 -12.17 7.94
N VAL A 865 -12.38 -13.21 8.69
CA VAL A 865 -13.21 -14.41 8.84
C VAL A 865 -14.19 -14.20 10.00
N PRO A 866 -15.52 -14.19 9.77
CA PRO A 866 -16.48 -14.04 10.86
C PRO A 866 -16.45 -15.27 11.77
N ARG A 867 -16.52 -15.04 13.08
CA ARG A 867 -16.69 -16.11 14.06
C ARG A 867 -18.15 -16.58 14.03
N LEU A 868 -18.38 -17.78 13.49
CA LEU A 868 -19.72 -18.36 13.38
C LEU A 868 -19.94 -19.39 14.51
N GLU A 869 -20.83 -19.09 15.46
CA GLU A 869 -21.12 -19.95 16.62
C GLU A 869 -21.39 -21.41 16.26
N ASN A 870 -22.20 -21.65 15.22
CA ASN A 870 -22.57 -22.99 14.75
C ASN A 870 -21.37 -23.79 14.17
N LEU A 871 -20.24 -23.12 13.93
CA LEU A 871 -18.99 -23.68 13.44
C LEU A 871 -17.84 -23.58 14.46
N VAL A 872 -18.08 -23.07 15.67
CA VAL A 872 -17.05 -23.06 16.72
C VAL A 872 -16.65 -24.51 17.04
N GLY A 873 -15.36 -24.81 16.95
CA GLY A 873 -14.81 -26.17 17.09
C GLY A 873 -14.97 -27.06 15.84
N LYS A 874 -15.51 -26.54 14.73
CA LYS A 874 -15.57 -27.23 13.43
C LYS A 874 -14.68 -26.51 12.42
N SER A 875 -13.52 -27.09 12.15
CA SER A 875 -12.58 -26.52 11.20
C SER A 875 -12.92 -26.97 9.80
N LEU A 876 -13.61 -26.08 9.08
CA LEU A 876 -14.06 -26.33 7.72
C LEU A 876 -13.15 -25.58 6.74
N PRO A 877 -12.44 -26.26 5.83
CA PRO A 877 -11.61 -25.59 4.85
C PRO A 877 -12.45 -24.84 3.80
N SER A 878 -11.82 -23.89 3.10
CA SER A 878 -12.48 -23.05 2.10
C SER A 878 -12.50 -23.70 0.70
N PHE A 879 -12.97 -24.94 0.59
CA PHE A 879 -13.21 -25.65 -0.67
C PHE A 879 -14.32 -26.70 -0.57
N GLY A 880 -14.84 -27.16 -1.71
CA GLY A 880 -15.67 -28.35 -1.80
C GLY A 880 -16.98 -28.29 -1.01
N PRO A 881 -17.44 -29.42 -0.44
CA PRO A 881 -18.64 -29.46 0.39
C PRO A 881 -18.50 -28.61 1.66
N PHE A 882 -17.29 -28.48 2.20
CA PHE A 882 -17.00 -27.68 3.39
C PHE A 882 -17.28 -26.19 3.15
N LEU A 883 -16.88 -25.66 1.99
CA LEU A 883 -17.19 -24.28 1.60
C LEU A 883 -18.71 -24.04 1.48
N GLN A 884 -19.46 -25.02 0.97
CA GLN A 884 -20.92 -24.92 0.92
C GLN A 884 -21.53 -24.87 2.33
N GLN A 885 -21.03 -25.68 3.25
CA GLN A 885 -21.44 -25.66 4.65
C GLN A 885 -21.13 -24.30 5.31
N ARG A 886 -19.94 -23.73 5.08
CA ARG A 886 -19.59 -22.38 5.57
C ARG A 886 -20.53 -21.32 5.03
N LYS A 887 -20.81 -21.33 3.72
CA LYS A 887 -21.76 -20.40 3.09
C LYS A 887 -23.18 -20.52 3.68
N ARG A 888 -23.66 -21.73 3.93
CA ARG A 888 -24.96 -21.96 4.58
C ARG A 888 -24.98 -21.44 6.01
N ALA A 889 -23.94 -21.71 6.79
CA ALA A 889 -23.82 -21.23 8.17
C ALA A 889 -23.79 -19.69 8.23
N LEU A 890 -23.04 -19.05 7.33
CA LEU A 890 -22.99 -17.59 7.21
C LEU A 890 -24.36 -17.01 6.84
N ALA A 891 -25.06 -17.59 5.86
CA ALA A 891 -26.40 -17.13 5.49
C ALA A 891 -27.40 -17.23 6.67
N ILE A 892 -27.37 -18.33 7.43
CA ILE A 892 -28.19 -18.48 8.65
C ILE A 892 -27.82 -17.43 9.70
N TYR A 893 -26.52 -17.17 9.89
CA TYR A 893 -26.04 -16.15 10.81
C TYR A 893 -26.53 -14.75 10.43
N LYS A 894 -26.44 -14.36 9.15
CA LYS A 894 -26.94 -13.07 8.67
C LYS A 894 -28.46 -12.93 8.80
N GLN A 895 -29.21 -14.02 8.60
CA GLN A 895 -30.66 -14.04 8.87
C GLN A 895 -30.97 -13.85 10.35
N ARG A 896 -30.24 -14.52 11.26
CA ARG A 896 -30.39 -14.31 12.71
C ARG A 896 -30.10 -12.86 13.12
N LEU A 897 -29.05 -12.25 12.58
CA LEU A 897 -28.74 -10.84 12.85
C LEU A 897 -29.84 -9.87 12.39
N ARG A 898 -30.59 -10.22 11.34
CA ARG A 898 -31.76 -9.44 10.90
C ARG A 898 -32.94 -9.60 11.87
N ASP A 899 -33.17 -10.82 12.34
CA ASP A 899 -34.36 -11.17 13.14
C ASP A 899 -34.19 -10.86 14.64
N GLN A 900 -32.97 -10.60 15.09
CA GLN A 900 -32.71 -10.05 16.43
C GLN A 900 -33.20 -8.61 16.48
N GLU A 901 -33.96 -8.25 17.53
CA GLU A 901 -34.14 -6.83 17.88
C GLU A 901 -32.74 -6.23 18.06
N PRO A 902 -32.48 -5.00 17.57
CA PRO A 902 -31.19 -4.36 17.71
C PRO A 902 -30.88 -4.20 19.20
N ASN A 903 -30.20 -5.18 19.80
CA ASN A 903 -29.63 -5.05 21.13
C ASN A 903 -28.78 -3.79 21.11
N MET A 904 -29.15 -2.85 21.99
CA MET A 904 -28.57 -1.51 22.19
C MET A 904 -27.45 -1.22 21.21
N THR A 905 -27.76 -0.44 20.16
CA THR A 905 -26.80 0.18 19.24
C THR A 905 -25.47 0.38 19.96
N GLU A 906 -24.45 -0.44 19.65
CA GLU A 906 -23.09 -0.02 19.94
C GLU A 906 -23.02 1.38 19.34
N GLU A 907 -22.75 2.39 20.18
CA GLU A 907 -22.57 3.75 19.67
C GLU A 907 -21.61 3.66 18.48
N PRO A 908 -21.93 4.31 17.34
CA PRO A 908 -21.01 4.30 16.21
C PRO A 908 -19.66 4.76 16.75
N LYS A 909 -18.69 3.84 16.76
CA LYS A 909 -17.34 4.14 17.25
C LYS A 909 -16.83 5.21 16.30
N GLY A 910 -16.81 6.45 16.79
CA GLY A 910 -16.30 7.59 16.03
C GLY A 910 -14.87 7.34 15.56
N PRO A 911 -14.34 8.21 14.69
CA PRO A 911 -12.93 8.12 14.29
C PRO A 911 -12.05 8.00 15.53
N ARG A 912 -11.14 7.03 15.51
CA ARG A 912 -10.18 6.86 16.61
C ARG A 912 -9.07 7.87 16.41
N THR A 913 -8.90 8.78 17.36
CA THR A 913 -7.78 9.71 17.38
C THR A 913 -6.88 9.35 18.56
N PHE A 914 -5.62 9.04 18.28
CA PHE A 914 -4.62 8.75 19.29
C PHE A 914 -3.67 9.93 19.44
N SER A 915 -3.17 10.12 20.66
CA SER A 915 -2.22 11.18 20.98
C SER A 915 -0.99 10.57 21.66
N PRO A 916 0.23 11.06 21.37
CA PRO A 916 1.44 10.61 22.04
C PRO A 916 1.30 10.67 23.57
N LYS A 917 1.57 9.55 24.26
CA LYS A 917 1.58 9.48 25.74
C LYS A 917 2.93 9.88 26.34
N GLY A 918 3.97 9.94 25.51
CA GLY A 918 5.33 10.32 25.89
C GLY A 918 6.07 10.97 24.72
N PRO A 919 7.33 11.39 24.92
CA PRO A 919 8.14 11.97 23.86
C PRO A 919 8.38 10.96 22.74
N VAL A 920 8.28 11.41 21.49
CA VAL A 920 8.67 10.62 20.32
C VAL A 920 10.18 10.36 20.41
N PRO A 921 10.65 9.10 20.33
CA PRO A 921 12.09 8.80 20.37
C PRO A 921 12.83 9.47 19.22
N SER A 922 13.98 10.06 19.51
CA SER A 922 14.92 10.51 18.47
C SER A 922 15.68 9.33 17.87
N VAL A 923 16.39 9.56 16.75
CA VAL A 923 17.31 8.57 16.20
C VAL A 923 18.35 8.14 17.23
N ARG A 924 18.91 9.08 18.00
CA ARG A 924 19.88 8.80 19.07
C ARG A 924 19.32 7.80 20.10
N ASP A 925 18.05 7.94 20.46
CA ASP A 925 17.43 7.10 21.50
C ASP A 925 17.29 5.65 21.09
N VAL A 926 17.30 5.35 19.77
CA VAL A 926 17.11 3.99 19.26
C VAL A 926 18.42 3.30 18.87
N ILE A 927 19.54 4.04 18.76
CA ILE A 927 20.84 3.45 18.40
C ILE A 927 21.23 2.36 19.42
N GLY A 928 21.57 1.16 18.93
CA GLY A 928 22.08 0.06 19.75
C GLY A 928 21.05 -0.67 20.62
N ARG A 929 19.74 -0.34 20.52
CA ARG A 929 18.70 -0.99 21.36
C ARG A 929 18.62 -2.51 21.23
N ALA A 930 19.00 -3.08 20.09
CA ALA A 930 18.97 -4.52 19.86
C ALA A 930 20.16 -5.27 20.49
N LEU A 931 21.25 -4.57 20.85
CA LEU A 931 22.50 -5.21 21.27
C LEU A 931 22.34 -6.08 22.54
N LYS A 932 21.44 -5.69 23.44
CA LYS A 932 21.12 -6.46 24.66
C LYS A 932 20.49 -7.83 24.40
N HIS A 933 19.96 -8.06 23.19
CA HIS A 933 19.34 -9.31 22.79
C HIS A 933 20.28 -10.24 22.01
N ILE A 934 21.53 -9.80 21.75
CA ILE A 934 22.52 -10.53 20.97
C ILE A 934 23.59 -11.03 21.94
N GLY A 935 23.79 -12.35 22.03
CA GLY A 935 24.69 -12.97 23.01
C GLY A 935 25.34 -14.26 22.50
N ALA A 936 26.18 -14.88 23.33
CA ALA A 936 26.67 -16.22 23.05
C ALA A 936 25.53 -17.25 23.12
N TYR A 937 25.65 -18.38 22.43
CA TYR A 937 24.63 -19.44 22.46
C TYR A 937 24.34 -19.95 23.87
N GLN A 938 25.36 -20.01 24.74
CA GLN A 938 25.22 -20.47 26.13
C GLN A 938 24.38 -19.53 27.01
N GLU A 939 24.15 -18.29 26.58
CA GLU A 939 23.29 -17.31 27.27
C GLU A 939 21.81 -17.50 26.91
N LEU A 940 21.49 -18.33 25.90
CA LEU A 940 20.12 -18.61 25.49
C LEU A 940 19.49 -19.67 26.38
N ASN A 941 18.27 -19.40 26.87
CA ASN A 941 17.54 -20.32 27.73
C ASN A 941 17.06 -21.55 26.93
N ASN A 942 17.62 -22.72 27.23
CA ASN A 942 17.24 -23.98 26.58
C ASN A 942 16.08 -24.71 27.28
N GLU A 943 15.54 -24.16 28.37
CA GLU A 943 14.37 -24.66 29.10
C GLU A 943 13.07 -23.99 28.61
N GLU A 944 13.14 -22.74 28.15
CA GLU A 944 12.02 -21.97 27.57
C GLU A 944 11.76 -22.34 26.10
N GLN A 945 11.40 -23.60 25.88
CA GLN A 945 11.12 -24.13 24.54
C GLN A 945 9.74 -23.67 24.02
N VAL A 946 9.60 -23.67 22.69
CA VAL A 946 8.35 -23.33 22.00
C VAL A 946 7.82 -24.49 21.18
N GLN A 947 6.55 -24.41 20.75
CA GLN A 947 5.92 -25.29 19.78
C GLN A 947 5.16 -24.47 18.75
N ALA A 948 5.02 -25.01 17.54
CA ALA A 948 4.24 -24.36 16.50
C ALA A 948 2.73 -24.53 16.76
N LEU A 949 1.96 -23.48 16.53
CA LEU A 949 0.51 -23.48 16.56
C LEU A 949 -0.02 -22.97 15.22
N ILE A 950 -0.90 -23.72 14.57
CA ILE A 950 -1.49 -23.34 13.28
C ILE A 950 -2.90 -22.81 13.50
N ASP A 951 -3.19 -21.65 12.91
CA ASP A 951 -4.54 -21.13 12.80
C ASP A 951 -5.23 -21.71 11.55
N GLU A 952 -6.15 -22.64 11.78
CA GLU A 952 -6.84 -23.38 10.72
C GLU A 952 -7.76 -22.49 9.88
N GLU A 953 -8.24 -21.37 10.41
CA GLU A 953 -9.08 -20.42 9.68
C GLU A 953 -8.28 -19.55 8.71
N MET A 954 -6.97 -19.41 8.94
CA MET A 954 -6.04 -18.73 8.02
C MET A 954 -5.36 -19.69 7.03
N CYS A 955 -5.37 -20.99 7.33
CA CYS A 955 -4.74 -22.01 6.52
C CYS A 955 -5.33 -22.05 5.09
N ILE A 956 -4.45 -22.22 4.10
CA ILE A 956 -4.83 -22.42 2.68
C ILE A 956 -4.58 -23.85 2.19
N ASN A 957 -4.34 -24.79 3.11
CA ASN A 957 -4.31 -26.23 2.86
C ASN A 957 -3.19 -26.71 1.91
N CYS A 958 -2.06 -26.00 1.85
CA CYS A 958 -0.97 -26.32 0.92
C CYS A 958 -0.07 -27.48 1.36
N GLY A 959 -0.12 -27.88 2.64
CA GLY A 959 0.73 -28.95 3.18
C GLY A 959 2.23 -28.63 3.25
N LYS A 960 2.67 -27.39 2.99
CA LYS A 960 4.11 -27.04 3.06
C LYS A 960 4.71 -27.24 4.45
N CYS A 961 3.99 -26.85 5.50
CA CYS A 961 4.41 -27.10 6.89
C CYS A 961 4.61 -28.60 7.15
N TYR A 962 3.67 -29.43 6.69
CA TYR A 962 3.74 -30.90 6.75
C TYR A 962 4.97 -31.44 6.01
N MET A 963 5.14 -31.10 4.71
CA MET A 963 6.28 -31.57 3.91
C MET A 963 7.63 -31.18 4.52
N THR A 964 7.78 -29.93 4.96
CA THR A 964 9.03 -29.45 5.57
C THR A 964 9.30 -30.12 6.91
N CYS A 965 8.29 -30.38 7.73
CA CYS A 965 8.48 -31.11 8.99
C CYS A 965 8.85 -32.58 8.74
N ASN A 966 8.40 -33.17 7.64
CA ASN A 966 8.68 -34.56 7.31
C ASN A 966 10.10 -34.76 6.78
N ASP A 967 10.49 -34.00 5.76
CA ASP A 967 11.75 -34.25 5.05
C ASP A 967 12.88 -33.34 5.54
N SER A 968 12.61 -32.45 6.49
CA SER A 968 13.60 -31.52 7.07
C SER A 968 13.37 -31.28 8.57
N GLY A 969 12.60 -32.16 9.23
CA GLY A 969 12.22 -31.96 10.64
C GLY A 969 12.01 -33.28 11.39
N TYR A 970 10.88 -33.37 12.09
CA TYR A 970 10.62 -34.35 13.14
C TYR A 970 9.32 -35.13 12.95
N GLN A 971 8.73 -35.10 11.75
CA GLN A 971 7.47 -35.80 11.41
C GLN A 971 6.37 -35.52 12.45
N ALA A 972 6.28 -34.26 12.88
CA ALA A 972 5.46 -33.81 14.01
C ALA A 972 4.17 -33.09 13.57
N ILE A 973 3.80 -33.18 12.31
CA ILE A 973 2.59 -32.57 11.76
C ILE A 973 1.79 -33.68 11.08
N THR A 974 0.54 -33.85 11.45
CA THR A 974 -0.40 -34.68 10.67
C THR A 974 -1.04 -33.80 9.60
N PHE A 975 -1.43 -34.41 8.48
CA PHE A 975 -2.12 -33.72 7.40
C PHE A 975 -3.33 -34.54 6.99
N ASP A 976 -4.52 -33.98 7.23
CA ASP A 976 -5.77 -34.71 7.04
C ASP A 976 -6.08 -34.94 5.55
N PRO A 977 -6.37 -36.19 5.12
CA PRO A 977 -6.55 -36.54 3.71
C PRO A 977 -7.82 -35.98 3.08
N GLU A 978 -8.80 -35.53 3.87
CA GLU A 978 -10.09 -35.05 3.36
C GLU A 978 -10.17 -33.53 3.36
N THR A 979 -9.74 -32.91 4.46
CA THR A 979 -9.80 -31.46 4.70
C THR A 979 -8.50 -30.76 4.32
N HIS A 980 -7.40 -31.49 4.18
CA HIS A 980 -6.06 -30.93 4.00
C HIS A 980 -5.72 -29.87 5.08
N LEU A 981 -6.20 -30.08 6.31
CA LEU A 981 -5.80 -29.27 7.46
C LEU A 981 -4.61 -29.92 8.17
N PRO A 982 -3.54 -29.16 8.45
CA PRO A 982 -2.40 -29.64 9.23
C PRO A 982 -2.63 -29.48 10.73
N VAL A 983 -2.23 -30.47 11.54
CA VAL A 983 -2.26 -30.39 13.01
C VAL A 983 -0.87 -30.70 13.57
N VAL A 984 -0.39 -29.87 14.48
CA VAL A 984 0.92 -30.04 15.13
C VAL A 984 0.77 -30.98 16.33
N ALA A 985 1.58 -32.04 16.37
CA ALA A 985 1.63 -33.00 17.47
C ALA A 985 2.62 -32.56 18.57
N ASP A 986 2.48 -33.12 19.78
CA ASP A 986 3.36 -32.82 20.93
C ASP A 986 4.83 -33.21 20.68
N SER A 987 5.08 -34.06 19.68
CA SER A 987 6.42 -34.43 19.20
C SER A 987 7.17 -33.29 18.50
N CYS A 988 6.53 -32.12 18.33
CA CYS A 988 7.11 -30.87 17.85
C CYS A 988 8.28 -30.43 18.74
N THR A 989 9.33 -29.90 18.11
CA THR A 989 10.55 -29.45 18.82
C THR A 989 10.74 -27.94 18.80
N GLY A 990 9.80 -27.18 18.24
CA GLY A 990 9.93 -25.73 18.14
C GLY A 990 10.94 -25.23 17.10
N CYS A 991 11.40 -26.06 16.16
CA CYS A 991 12.42 -25.68 15.18
C CYS A 991 12.03 -24.55 14.21
N THR A 992 10.75 -24.14 14.18
CA THR A 992 10.25 -22.97 13.43
C THR A 992 10.28 -23.09 11.89
N LEU A 993 10.76 -24.20 11.32
CA LEU A 993 10.80 -24.38 9.86
C LEU A 993 9.41 -24.34 9.21
N CYS A 994 8.38 -24.91 9.85
CA CYS A 994 7.02 -24.90 9.32
C CYS A 994 6.44 -23.48 9.17
N LEU A 995 6.68 -22.62 10.16
CA LEU A 995 6.33 -21.19 10.12
C LEU A 995 7.08 -20.49 8.99
N SER A 996 8.39 -20.74 8.90
CA SER A 996 9.29 -20.08 7.93
C SER A 996 8.93 -20.35 6.46
N VAL A 997 8.27 -21.47 6.16
CA VAL A 997 7.83 -21.83 4.80
C VAL A 997 6.33 -21.61 4.55
N CYS A 998 5.59 -21.17 5.57
CA CYS A 998 4.17 -20.92 5.46
C CYS A 998 3.92 -19.76 4.50
N PRO A 999 3.04 -19.91 3.49
CA PRO A 999 2.78 -18.82 2.55
C PRO A 999 1.85 -17.74 3.10
N ILE A 1000 1.30 -17.91 4.31
CA ILE A 1000 0.37 -16.97 4.95
C ILE A 1000 1.03 -16.41 6.22
N ILE A 1001 1.25 -15.09 6.24
CA ILE A 1001 1.80 -14.36 7.39
C ILE A 1001 0.94 -14.68 8.62
N ASP A 1002 1.60 -15.03 9.72
CA ASP A 1002 1.03 -15.36 11.04
C ASP A 1002 -0.02 -16.48 11.09
N CYS A 1003 -0.22 -17.24 10.02
CA CYS A 1003 -1.04 -18.46 10.07
C CYS A 1003 -0.41 -19.51 11.00
N ILE A 1004 0.90 -19.48 11.20
CA ILE A 1004 1.60 -20.30 12.17
C ILE A 1004 2.30 -19.36 13.15
N SER A 1005 2.11 -19.58 14.45
CA SER A 1005 2.79 -18.86 15.53
C SER A 1005 3.65 -19.83 16.35
N MET A 1006 4.67 -19.31 17.04
CA MET A 1006 5.45 -20.07 18.02
C MET A 1006 4.93 -19.71 19.41
N VAL A 1007 4.43 -20.70 20.15
CA VAL A 1007 3.88 -20.52 21.49
C VAL A 1007 4.73 -21.27 22.52
N ALA A 1008 4.77 -20.79 23.76
CA ALA A 1008 5.48 -21.47 24.84
C ALA A 1008 5.02 -22.93 24.95
N ARG A 1009 5.98 -23.86 25.08
CA ARG A 1009 5.69 -25.27 25.23
C ARG A 1009 5.09 -25.52 26.61
N THR A 1010 3.92 -26.16 26.66
CA THR A 1010 3.22 -26.48 27.92
C THR A 1010 3.61 -27.84 28.50
N THR A 1011 4.34 -28.66 27.74
CA THR A 1011 4.84 -29.98 28.14
C THR A 1011 6.36 -29.94 28.32
N PRO A 1012 6.94 -30.73 29.24
CA PRO A 1012 8.39 -30.80 29.40
C PRO A 1012 9.09 -31.15 28.08
N TYR A 1013 10.12 -30.40 27.72
CA TYR A 1013 10.91 -30.71 26.54
C TYR A 1013 11.94 -31.79 26.86
N VAL A 1014 11.89 -32.91 26.12
CA VAL A 1014 12.88 -33.99 26.21
C VAL A 1014 13.55 -34.14 24.85
N PRO A 1015 14.84 -33.79 24.72
CA PRO A 1015 15.56 -33.96 23.47
C PRO A 1015 15.56 -35.42 23.01
N LYS A 1016 15.18 -35.66 21.75
CA LYS A 1016 15.19 -37.00 21.15
C LYS A 1016 16.64 -37.46 20.91
N ARG A 1017 17.15 -38.35 21.77
CA ARG A 1017 18.55 -38.85 21.70
C ARG A 1017 18.75 -40.05 20.76
N GLY A 1018 17.67 -40.63 20.23
CA GLY A 1018 17.70 -41.82 19.37
C GLY A 1018 17.96 -43.13 20.14
N LEU A 1019 18.97 -43.14 21.01
CA LEU A 1019 19.29 -44.24 21.94
C LEU A 1019 19.31 -43.73 23.39
N PRO A 1020 19.10 -44.61 24.39
CA PRO A 1020 19.31 -44.25 25.79
C PRO A 1020 20.75 -43.79 26.04
N THR A 1021 20.93 -42.71 26.79
CA THR A 1021 22.25 -42.28 27.24
C THR A 1021 22.76 -43.25 28.30
N VAL A 1022 23.84 -43.97 28.02
CA VAL A 1022 24.52 -44.80 29.01
C VAL A 1022 25.18 -43.85 30.00
N VAL A 1023 24.60 -43.72 31.19
CA VAL A 1023 25.31 -43.11 32.31
C VAL A 1023 26.38 -44.12 32.69
N SER A 1024 27.63 -43.86 32.29
CA SER A 1024 28.76 -44.61 32.83
C SER A 1024 28.83 -44.27 34.32
N ALA A 1025 28.36 -45.19 35.16
CA ALA A 1025 28.55 -45.09 36.60
C ALA A 1025 30.05 -45.25 36.88
N TYR A 1026 30.72 -44.12 37.12
CA TYR A 1026 31.94 -44.08 37.93
C TYR A 1026 31.55 -43.84 39.38
#